data_AF-A0A973RQ25-F1
#
_entry.id   AF-A0A973RQ25-F1
#
_cell.length_a   1.000
_cell.length_b   1.000
_cell.length_c   1.000
_cell.angle_alpha   90.00
_cell.angle_beta   90.00
_cell.angle_gamma   90.00
#
_symmetry.space_group_name_H-M   'P 1'
#
loop_
_entity.id
_entity.type
_entity.pdbx_description
1 polymer ?
#
loop_
_entity_poly.entity_id
_entity_poly.type
_entity_poly.pdbx_seq_one_letter_code
_entity_poly.pdbx_strand_id
1 'polypeptide(L)'
;MITPATSRRGFLGGAAALLLASGASGLLVPTAARAADRNDTGTRAFAHPGLLHTADDLARMKAAVAARQSPVHDGYLAFAAHARSSASYTIQNTGQITSWGRGPTNFQNQAVADSAAAYQNALMWAVTGNRANADKARDILGAWSASLTAITGADGPLGAGLQAFKFVNAAELLRHTGYDGWSDADIARCERSFLDVWYPAVSGYMLYANGNWDLTALQTILAIGVFCEEPVLFEDALRFAAAGSGNGSIPHRIVTAAGQGQEAGRDQGHEQLAVGLTGDIAQVAWNQGIDLWGFEDNRILANFEYAARYNLGGDVPFTPDLDRTGKYIKKTVSATARGNLPPIYEMAYAHYAAVRGLDTPFTKAAVFRGTGGARAVEGSNDDLPGWGTFAYAGATAPAATVPTAPAGVTAVGDGRSVTVSWLPSVWASTYTVRRATRPEGAYEEIATGLDKPTYSDTDARPGRTYHYRVIAANSQGSSGDSRAASAATGLPAPWSTQDLGDVKIPGSAAFDGERFVLEASGTADTCRLAHLPLPGDGTVTARIVWPLSSQYSKIGVTLRDSLDAAAAHASMLIQGLPLHTWSGVWSVRPSAGAAISATGSTPVPPTQQEAITTNAAFPISSLGTLPESATPLEAPYVEGAGDGYRLRAPYWVRVTRKGRRCSGAISPDGIRWTQVGSTEVELGHTAYAGLVLTSCLGVDEDYAETGTGAFDNVTVTSAFGEVWAVSRPAAVATGLTATAGADAVELAWTDPDLSARYKVLRSTAADGPYHTIATGIGPVGFGTRIRYADATGTPGTTYHYVVAKTTAGGRGPLPEPAAAPMPTPATPQLTSATMAFANQGVPFRHLLRASHEPIRFTADGLPDGLRVDRRTGLICGTPDETGEFTVTTTAGNAAGDGTGTLALTVGTPPPDPWTYGDLGDVILDDRAYGTFGVVAIRTPGSTSYDGGTFTVRGAGVDLSVNNQGMTGQFVRQPVIGDCTVTARLVSRSGATADRVGLLMAKSLSPFDQAAGVIVTGGTSAQLMLRRTVAGASAFSGTATVQLPLLLRLKRAGTAFAAAVSTDDGATWTALASGEIPGFGDAPFHVGLVVCSRSPLTLGTAHFEEVSITPD
;
A
#
# COMPACT_ATOMS: atom_id res chain seq x y z
N MET A 1 71.13 44.25 30.38
CA MET A 1 70.68 42.83 30.30
C MET A 1 69.76 42.56 31.47
N ILE A 2 68.47 42.21 31.37
CA ILE A 2 67.41 42.23 30.35
C ILE A 2 66.14 42.28 31.25
N THR A 3 65.52 43.45 31.47
CA THR A 3 64.25 43.96 30.88
C THR A 3 62.99 43.05 30.92
N PRO A 4 61.79 43.63 31.17
CA PRO A 4 60.86 43.19 32.24
C PRO A 4 59.33 43.23 31.87
N ALA A 5 58.46 43.10 32.90
CA ALA A 5 57.14 43.77 33.12
C ALA A 5 55.94 43.39 32.19
N THR A 6 54.62 43.42 32.52
CA THR A 6 53.72 43.94 33.60
C THR A 6 52.27 43.46 33.27
N SER A 7 51.43 42.95 34.20
CA SER A 7 50.34 43.59 35.02
C SER A 7 48.96 43.95 34.38
N ARG A 8 47.88 43.37 35.00
CA ARG A 8 46.55 43.93 35.45
C ARG A 8 45.32 44.16 34.52
N ARG A 9 44.14 43.97 35.17
CA ARG A 9 42.71 44.37 34.91
C ARG A 9 41.94 43.48 33.91
N GLY A 10 40.70 43.00 34.11
CA GLY A 10 39.59 43.33 35.01
C GLY A 10 38.55 44.22 34.32
N PHE A 11 37.29 43.80 34.15
CA PHE A 11 36.05 44.54 34.47
C PHE A 11 34.73 43.84 34.06
N LEU A 12 33.72 44.01 34.93
CA LEU A 12 32.31 43.62 34.90
C LEU A 12 31.42 44.83 34.58
N GLY A 13 30.16 44.59 34.17
CA GLY A 13 29.02 45.53 34.24
C GLY A 13 28.71 46.26 32.94
N GLY A 14 27.47 46.60 32.56
CA GLY A 14 26.19 46.58 33.25
C GLY A 14 25.31 47.74 32.71
N ALA A 15 24.01 47.48 32.52
CA ALA A 15 22.86 48.40 32.53
C ALA A 15 22.73 49.58 31.53
N ALA A 16 21.64 49.50 30.75
CA ALA A 16 20.57 50.48 30.52
C ALA A 16 20.86 51.98 30.24
N ALA A 17 20.28 52.47 29.13
CA ALA A 17 19.68 53.81 29.02
C ALA A 17 18.64 53.86 27.87
N LEU A 18 17.66 54.73 28.06
CA LEU A 18 16.32 54.81 27.43
C LEU A 18 16.21 56.12 26.59
N LEU A 19 15.22 56.18 25.68
CA LEU A 19 14.55 57.39 25.09
C LEU A 19 15.34 58.20 24.04
N LEU A 20 14.81 58.82 22.96
CA LEU A 20 13.44 59.07 22.45
C LEU A 20 13.52 59.58 20.97
N ALA A 21 12.50 59.19 20.18
CA ALA A 21 11.72 59.93 19.16
C ALA A 21 12.33 60.64 17.91
N SER A 22 11.77 60.23 16.75
CA SER A 22 11.05 61.02 15.72
C SER A 22 11.63 60.99 14.29
N GLY A 23 10.75 60.77 13.29
CA GLY A 23 10.99 61.24 11.91
C GLY A 23 10.73 60.28 10.75
N ALA A 24 9.46 59.99 10.46
CA ALA A 24 8.80 59.92 9.14
C ALA A 24 9.54 59.45 7.85
N SER A 25 8.86 58.49 7.18
CA SER A 25 8.59 58.41 5.73
C SER A 25 9.61 57.73 4.79
N GLY A 26 9.17 56.60 4.23
CA GLY A 26 9.17 56.40 2.77
C GLY A 26 10.00 55.23 2.23
N LEU A 27 9.28 54.26 1.66
CA LEU A 27 9.66 53.26 0.64
C LEU A 27 9.78 51.81 1.13
N LEU A 28 8.64 51.13 1.09
CA LEU A 28 8.53 49.68 1.03
C LEU A 28 9.00 49.20 -0.35
N VAL A 29 10.11 48.46 -0.36
CA VAL A 29 10.49 47.54 -1.43
C VAL A 29 10.61 46.16 -0.78
N PRO A 30 9.92 45.11 -1.27
CA PRO A 30 10.13 43.76 -0.77
C PRO A 30 11.23 43.10 -1.62
N THR A 31 12.39 42.82 -1.04
CA THR A 31 13.35 41.87 -1.61
C THR A 31 13.85 40.88 -0.57
N ALA A 32 13.74 39.61 -0.98
CA ALA A 32 14.69 38.52 -0.80
C ALA A 32 14.70 37.73 0.52
N ALA A 33 14.39 36.44 0.34
CA ALA A 33 15.16 35.29 0.79
C ALA A 33 15.63 35.29 2.25
N ARG A 34 14.91 34.55 3.08
CA ARG A 34 15.51 33.97 4.29
C ARG A 34 16.57 32.98 3.83
N ALA A 35 17.83 33.36 4.02
CA ALA A 35 18.97 32.48 3.95
C ALA A 35 18.78 31.29 4.89
N ALA A 36 19.17 30.12 4.40
CA ALA A 36 19.26 28.88 5.15
C ALA A 36 20.26 29.03 6.30
N ASP A 37 19.74 29.19 7.52
CA ASP A 37 20.54 28.97 8.71
C ASP A 37 20.70 27.46 8.91
N ARG A 38 21.97 27.03 8.95
CA ARG A 38 22.39 25.65 9.16
C ARG A 38 21.90 25.16 10.52
N ASN A 39 20.83 24.37 10.53
CA ASN A 39 20.52 23.50 11.65
C ASN A 39 21.46 22.28 11.59
N ASP A 40 22.22 22.10 12.67
CA ASP A 40 23.12 20.97 12.94
C ASP A 40 22.36 19.68 13.32
N THR A 41 21.08 19.59 12.94
CA THR A 41 20.28 18.37 12.97
C THR A 41 20.10 17.95 11.52
N GLY A 42 20.62 16.79 11.11
CA GLY A 42 20.71 16.29 9.73
C GLY A 42 19.40 16.05 8.95
N THR A 43 18.39 16.90 9.12
CA THR A 43 17.14 16.97 8.36
C THR A 43 17.33 17.82 7.11
N ARG A 44 17.09 17.20 5.95
CA ARG A 44 17.07 17.85 4.64
C ARG A 44 16.03 18.98 4.61
N ALA A 45 16.44 20.18 4.22
CA ALA A 45 15.52 21.28 3.91
C ALA A 45 15.03 21.14 2.46
N PHE A 46 13.72 21.30 2.23
CA PHE A 46 13.14 21.28 0.90
C PHE A 46 13.19 22.66 0.23
N ALA A 47 13.31 22.67 -1.09
CA ALA A 47 13.19 23.87 -1.91
C ALA A 47 11.73 24.12 -2.26
N HIS A 48 11.27 25.37 -2.15
CA HIS A 48 9.88 25.76 -2.41
C HIS A 48 9.75 27.07 -3.22
N PRO A 49 8.84 27.15 -4.20
CA PRO A 49 8.14 26.00 -4.79
C PRO A 49 9.17 25.06 -5.43
N GLY A 50 9.01 23.75 -5.27
CA GLY A 50 10.01 22.79 -5.74
C GLY A 50 9.46 21.42 -6.13
N LEU A 51 8.17 21.36 -6.48
CA LEU A 51 7.57 20.19 -7.12
C LEU A 51 7.84 20.23 -8.63
N LEU A 52 6.81 20.38 -9.48
CA LEU A 52 7.02 20.48 -10.93
C LEU A 52 7.63 21.83 -11.35
N HIS A 53 7.42 22.89 -10.56
CA HIS A 53 7.83 24.25 -10.90
C HIS A 53 8.67 24.87 -9.79
N THR A 54 9.81 25.46 -10.16
CA THR A 54 10.61 26.31 -9.30
C THR A 54 10.21 27.79 -9.40
N ALA A 55 10.71 28.62 -8.49
CA ALA A 55 10.54 30.08 -8.60
C ALA A 55 11.09 30.63 -9.94
N ASP A 56 12.22 30.08 -10.42
CA ASP A 56 12.84 30.48 -11.69
C ASP A 56 12.01 30.03 -12.90
N ASP A 57 11.39 28.85 -12.84
CA ASP A 57 10.45 28.38 -13.87
C ASP A 57 9.26 29.33 -13.99
N LEU A 58 8.64 29.67 -12.86
CA LEU A 58 7.49 30.57 -12.83
C LEU A 58 7.87 31.99 -13.31
N ALA A 59 9.06 32.48 -12.95
CA ALA A 59 9.58 33.76 -13.44
C ALA A 59 9.78 33.74 -14.96
N ARG A 60 10.35 32.66 -15.52
CA ARG A 60 10.48 32.45 -16.97
C ARG A 60 9.12 32.47 -17.66
N MET A 61 8.16 31.69 -17.16
CA MET A 61 6.81 31.60 -17.72
C MET A 61 6.12 32.97 -17.71
N LYS A 62 6.17 33.69 -16.57
CA LYS A 62 5.59 35.03 -16.41
C LYS A 62 6.19 36.03 -17.36
N ALA A 63 7.52 36.06 -17.49
CA ALA A 63 8.20 36.96 -18.43
C ALA A 63 7.79 36.67 -19.88
N ALA A 64 7.75 35.40 -20.28
CA ALA A 64 7.37 35.00 -21.63
C ALA A 64 5.90 35.31 -21.95
N VAL A 65 4.98 35.11 -21.00
CA VAL A 65 3.56 35.47 -21.16
C VAL A 65 3.40 36.99 -21.27
N ALA A 66 4.04 37.77 -20.40
CA ALA A 66 3.98 39.23 -20.45
C ALA A 66 4.55 39.79 -21.77
N ALA A 67 5.64 39.20 -22.27
CA ALA A 67 6.27 39.59 -23.53
C ALA A 67 5.61 38.99 -24.78
N ARG A 68 4.59 38.14 -24.62
CA ARG A 68 3.96 37.37 -25.71
C ARG A 68 4.97 36.54 -26.54
N GLN A 69 5.93 35.95 -25.85
CA GLN A 69 7.03 35.22 -26.46
C GLN A 69 6.62 33.77 -26.80
N SER A 70 6.56 33.46 -28.10
CA SER A 70 6.43 32.07 -28.58
C SER A 70 7.69 31.25 -28.27
N PRO A 71 7.57 29.95 -27.98
CA PRO A 71 6.33 29.15 -27.98
C PRO A 71 5.57 29.14 -26.65
N VAL A 72 6.15 29.66 -25.57
CA VAL A 72 5.54 29.62 -24.21
C VAL A 72 4.18 30.33 -24.20
N HIS A 73 4.08 31.48 -24.86
CA HIS A 73 2.83 32.22 -24.98
C HIS A 73 1.76 31.45 -25.77
N ASP A 74 2.14 30.66 -26.77
CA ASP A 74 1.18 29.83 -27.53
C ASP A 74 0.61 28.70 -26.66
N GLY A 75 1.47 28.09 -25.84
CA GLY A 75 1.05 27.16 -24.79
C GLY A 75 0.12 27.82 -23.76
N TYR A 76 0.44 29.03 -23.31
CA TYR A 76 -0.41 29.80 -22.41
C TYR A 76 -1.80 30.09 -23.01
N LEU A 77 -1.89 30.46 -24.29
CA LEU A 77 -3.18 30.70 -24.93
C LEU A 77 -4.05 29.43 -24.95
N ALA A 78 -3.47 28.27 -25.27
CA ALA A 78 -4.17 26.98 -25.22
C ALA A 78 -4.59 26.63 -23.78
N PHE A 79 -3.71 26.87 -22.82
CA PHE A 79 -3.96 26.66 -21.40
C PHE A 79 -5.10 27.55 -20.89
N ALA A 80 -5.09 28.84 -21.20
CA ALA A 80 -6.09 29.81 -20.77
C ALA A 80 -7.48 29.56 -21.38
N ALA A 81 -7.53 29.01 -22.59
CA ALA A 81 -8.79 28.64 -23.25
C ALA A 81 -9.43 27.37 -22.66
N HIS A 82 -8.69 26.56 -21.91
CA HIS A 82 -9.18 25.30 -21.38
C HIS A 82 -10.17 25.52 -20.23
N ALA A 83 -11.30 24.80 -20.25
CA ALA A 83 -12.38 24.99 -19.28
C ALA A 83 -11.95 24.78 -17.82
N ARG A 84 -11.00 23.87 -17.58
CA ARG A 84 -10.47 23.60 -16.23
C ARG A 84 -9.45 24.65 -15.75
N SER A 85 -8.98 25.53 -16.62
CA SER A 85 -8.12 26.68 -16.26
C SER A 85 -8.93 27.94 -15.91
N SER A 86 -10.24 27.92 -16.11
CA SER A 86 -11.11 29.06 -15.81
C SER A 86 -11.39 29.19 -14.31
N ALA A 87 -11.31 30.42 -13.79
CA ALA A 87 -11.75 30.75 -12.43
C ALA A 87 -13.25 30.51 -12.21
N SER A 88 -14.04 30.40 -13.29
CA SER A 88 -15.47 30.07 -13.23
C SER A 88 -15.77 28.56 -13.20
N TYR A 89 -14.74 27.70 -13.07
CA TYR A 89 -14.91 26.26 -13.00
C TYR A 89 -15.86 25.83 -11.86
N THR A 90 -16.78 24.92 -12.15
CA THR A 90 -17.71 24.35 -11.18
C THR A 90 -17.05 23.18 -10.46
N ILE A 91 -16.80 23.35 -9.16
CA ILE A 91 -16.21 22.32 -8.30
C ILE A 91 -17.17 21.13 -8.23
N GLN A 92 -16.63 19.92 -8.41
CA GLN A 92 -17.43 18.70 -8.41
C GLN A 92 -17.68 18.17 -6.99
N ASN A 93 -16.73 18.38 -6.07
CA ASN A 93 -16.93 18.12 -4.64
C ASN A 93 -17.48 19.35 -3.91
N THR A 94 -18.74 19.31 -3.49
CA THR A 94 -19.38 20.31 -2.62
C THR A 94 -19.40 19.88 -1.14
N GLY A 95 -18.55 18.93 -0.74
CA GLY A 95 -18.47 18.35 0.60
C GLY A 95 -19.19 17.01 0.76
N GLN A 96 -19.84 16.51 -0.29
CA GLN A 96 -20.60 15.25 -0.28
C GLN A 96 -19.71 14.00 -0.38
N ILE A 97 -18.45 14.12 -0.79
CA ILE A 97 -17.57 12.99 -1.06
C ILE A 97 -16.76 12.68 0.20
N THR A 98 -17.21 11.70 0.98
CA THR A 98 -16.51 11.20 2.17
C THR A 98 -15.62 9.98 1.90
N SER A 99 -15.89 9.28 0.80
CA SER A 99 -15.04 8.21 0.26
C SER A 99 -14.92 8.35 -1.25
N TRP A 100 -13.75 8.01 -1.77
CA TRP A 100 -13.45 8.05 -3.20
C TRP A 100 -12.75 6.76 -3.63
N GLY A 101 -13.03 6.30 -4.85
CA GLY A 101 -12.48 5.03 -5.30
C GLY A 101 -12.71 4.69 -6.75
N ARG A 102 -11.94 3.72 -7.22
CA ARG A 102 -11.91 3.22 -8.59
C ARG A 102 -11.88 1.70 -8.54
N GLY A 103 -12.81 1.08 -9.26
CA GLY A 103 -13.00 -0.37 -9.23
C GLY A 103 -13.30 -0.89 -7.83
N PRO A 104 -14.50 -0.66 -7.26
CA PRO A 104 -15.68 -0.07 -7.88
C PRO A 104 -15.60 1.46 -7.85
N THR A 105 -16.17 2.09 -8.87
CA THR A 105 -16.10 3.54 -9.02
C THR A 105 -17.11 4.23 -8.10
N ASN A 106 -16.63 5.06 -7.19
CA ASN A 106 -17.39 6.06 -6.45
C ASN A 106 -16.69 7.42 -6.59
N PHE A 107 -17.32 8.31 -7.36
CA PHE A 107 -16.85 9.68 -7.62
C PHE A 107 -15.48 9.81 -8.33
N GLN A 108 -15.06 8.79 -9.10
CA GLN A 108 -13.78 8.81 -9.85
C GLN A 108 -13.61 10.06 -10.73
N ASN A 109 -14.59 10.34 -11.60
CA ASN A 109 -14.50 11.43 -12.59
C ASN A 109 -14.41 12.81 -11.92
N GLN A 110 -15.00 12.96 -10.75
CA GLN A 110 -15.00 14.20 -9.98
C GLN A 110 -13.58 14.54 -9.50
N ALA A 111 -12.83 13.57 -8.96
CA ALA A 111 -11.44 13.79 -8.57
C ALA A 111 -10.52 14.06 -9.77
N VAL A 112 -10.74 13.38 -10.90
CA VAL A 112 -9.99 13.62 -12.15
C VAL A 112 -10.15 15.07 -12.60
N ALA A 113 -11.39 15.55 -12.64
CA ALA A 113 -11.70 16.91 -13.08
C ALA A 113 -11.22 17.98 -12.09
N ASP A 114 -11.51 17.81 -10.79
CA ASP A 114 -11.17 18.77 -9.74
C ASP A 114 -9.65 18.87 -9.53
N SER A 115 -8.90 17.75 -9.55
CA SER A 115 -7.44 17.79 -9.38
C SER A 115 -6.72 18.48 -10.54
N ALA A 116 -7.17 18.23 -11.78
CA ALA A 116 -6.68 18.94 -12.95
C ALA A 116 -7.02 20.43 -12.90
N ALA A 117 -8.25 20.78 -12.48
CA ALA A 117 -8.67 22.17 -12.33
C ALA A 117 -7.91 22.90 -11.22
N ALA A 118 -7.64 22.24 -10.09
CA ALA A 118 -6.85 22.81 -8.99
C ALA A 118 -5.43 23.16 -9.47
N TYR A 119 -4.74 22.22 -10.10
CA TYR A 119 -3.39 22.45 -10.65
C TYR A 119 -3.40 23.57 -11.70
N GLN A 120 -4.32 23.51 -12.66
CA GLN A 120 -4.39 24.50 -13.74
C GLN A 120 -4.71 25.91 -13.22
N ASN A 121 -5.63 26.05 -12.26
CA ASN A 121 -5.95 27.34 -11.66
C ASN A 121 -4.80 27.88 -10.80
N ALA A 122 -4.10 27.02 -10.03
CA ALA A 122 -2.95 27.44 -9.25
C ALA A 122 -1.79 27.90 -10.14
N LEU A 123 -1.52 27.22 -11.25
CA LEU A 123 -0.51 27.63 -12.23
C LEU A 123 -0.92 28.91 -12.98
N MET A 124 -2.20 29.07 -13.33
CA MET A 124 -2.74 30.31 -13.90
C MET A 124 -2.47 31.49 -12.97
N TRP A 125 -2.75 31.32 -11.67
CA TRP A 125 -2.46 32.31 -10.64
C TRP A 125 -0.96 32.64 -10.59
N ALA A 126 -0.11 31.62 -10.47
CA ALA A 126 1.33 31.80 -10.28
C ALA A 126 1.97 32.63 -11.42
N VAL A 127 1.47 32.48 -12.65
CA VAL A 127 1.99 33.18 -13.83
C VAL A 127 1.34 34.55 -14.05
N THR A 128 0.01 34.64 -13.91
CA THR A 128 -0.74 35.86 -14.29
C THR A 128 -1.03 36.82 -13.14
N GLY A 129 -1.00 36.32 -11.90
CA GLY A 129 -1.46 37.06 -10.72
C GLY A 129 -2.98 37.23 -10.63
N ASN A 130 -3.78 36.48 -11.41
CA ASN A 130 -5.24 36.55 -11.32
C ASN A 130 -5.76 35.86 -10.04
N ARG A 131 -6.10 36.66 -9.02
CA ARG A 131 -6.55 36.17 -7.71
C ARG A 131 -7.74 35.21 -7.79
N ALA A 132 -8.67 35.41 -8.73
CA ALA A 132 -9.85 34.55 -8.86
C ALA A 132 -9.48 33.09 -9.17
N ASN A 133 -8.38 32.85 -9.89
CA ASN A 133 -7.87 31.50 -10.12
C ASN A 133 -7.27 30.90 -8.84
N ALA A 134 -6.54 31.70 -8.04
CA ALA A 134 -6.02 31.23 -6.75
C ALA A 134 -7.15 30.84 -5.79
N ASP A 135 -8.18 31.69 -5.70
CA ASP A 135 -9.39 31.42 -4.92
C ASP A 135 -10.06 30.10 -5.38
N LYS A 136 -10.18 29.88 -6.70
CA LYS A 136 -10.74 28.63 -7.24
C LYS A 136 -9.93 27.40 -6.84
N ALA A 137 -8.60 27.45 -6.94
CA ALA A 137 -7.74 26.34 -6.54
C ALA A 137 -7.82 26.07 -5.03
N ARG A 138 -7.81 27.12 -4.20
CA ARG A 138 -8.02 27.03 -2.75
C ARG A 138 -9.34 26.36 -2.42
N ASP A 139 -10.44 26.77 -3.07
CA ASP A 139 -11.77 26.24 -2.77
C ASP A 139 -11.88 24.75 -3.12
N ILE A 140 -11.27 24.31 -4.21
CA ILE A 140 -11.20 22.88 -4.58
C ILE A 140 -10.43 22.10 -3.51
N LEU A 141 -9.22 22.54 -3.14
CA LEU A 141 -8.40 21.90 -2.10
C LEU A 141 -9.12 21.88 -0.74
N GLY A 142 -9.82 22.97 -0.42
CA GLY A 142 -10.65 23.10 0.78
C GLY A 142 -11.77 22.07 0.84
N ALA A 143 -12.51 21.89 -0.26
CA ALA A 143 -13.60 20.92 -0.32
C ALA A 143 -13.11 19.47 -0.12
N TRP A 144 -12.04 19.07 -0.81
CA TRP A 144 -11.49 17.72 -0.71
C TRP A 144 -10.82 17.45 0.65
N SER A 145 -10.04 18.39 1.17
CA SER A 145 -9.37 18.25 2.48
C SER A 145 -10.34 18.24 3.66
N ALA A 146 -11.54 18.80 3.51
CA ALA A 146 -12.56 18.82 4.55
C ALA A 146 -13.47 17.58 4.55
N SER A 147 -13.76 17.00 3.38
CA SER A 147 -14.76 15.93 3.27
C SER A 147 -14.19 14.52 3.17
N LEU A 148 -13.06 14.33 2.47
CA LEU A 148 -12.58 12.99 2.13
C LEU A 148 -11.93 12.31 3.33
N THR A 149 -12.36 11.08 3.63
CA THR A 149 -11.88 10.30 4.79
C THR A 149 -11.33 8.92 4.40
N ALA A 150 -11.57 8.43 3.18
CA ALA A 150 -11.15 7.10 2.77
C ALA A 150 -10.97 6.95 1.25
N ILE A 151 -9.99 6.11 0.88
CA ILE A 151 -9.79 5.62 -0.49
C ILE A 151 -10.26 4.15 -0.58
N THR A 152 -11.08 3.84 -1.58
CA THR A 152 -11.71 2.53 -1.78
C THR A 152 -11.44 1.95 -3.17
N GLY A 153 -11.56 0.63 -3.30
CA GLY A 153 -11.50 -0.07 -4.59
C GLY A 153 -10.10 -0.56 -4.98
N ALA A 154 -10.05 -1.53 -5.89
CA ALA A 154 -8.82 -2.21 -6.34
C ALA A 154 -7.89 -1.26 -7.07
N ASP A 155 -8.44 -0.31 -7.82
CA ASP A 155 -7.71 0.73 -8.52
C ASP A 155 -7.66 2.04 -7.71
N GLY A 156 -8.15 2.03 -6.47
CA GLY A 156 -8.08 3.16 -5.55
C GLY A 156 -6.64 3.69 -5.40
N PRO A 157 -5.63 2.85 -5.12
CA PRO A 157 -4.23 3.26 -5.06
C PRO A 157 -3.72 3.92 -6.35
N LEU A 158 -4.02 3.34 -7.52
CA LEU A 158 -3.63 3.90 -8.81
C LEU A 158 -4.18 5.31 -8.99
N GLY A 159 -5.49 5.48 -8.82
CA GLY A 159 -6.07 6.79 -9.05
C GLY A 159 -5.75 7.79 -7.93
N ALA A 160 -5.50 7.34 -6.69
CA ALA A 160 -4.94 8.19 -5.64
C ALA A 160 -3.57 8.75 -6.06
N GLY A 161 -2.69 7.91 -6.59
CA GLY A 161 -1.37 8.31 -7.10
C GLY A 161 -1.40 9.25 -8.32
N LEU A 162 -2.49 9.26 -9.09
CA LEU A 162 -2.68 10.19 -10.22
C LEU A 162 -3.26 11.53 -9.77
N GLN A 163 -4.30 11.50 -8.93
CA GLN A 163 -5.05 12.72 -8.58
C GLN A 163 -4.38 13.50 -7.45
N ALA A 164 -3.85 12.82 -6.43
CA ALA A 164 -3.16 13.48 -5.32
C ALA A 164 -1.95 14.27 -5.80
N PHE A 165 -1.17 13.74 -6.75
CA PHE A 165 -0.02 14.45 -7.32
C PHE A 165 -0.38 15.84 -7.87
N LYS A 166 -1.49 15.96 -8.59
CA LYS A 166 -1.99 17.25 -9.11
C LYS A 166 -2.50 18.17 -8.00
N PHE A 167 -3.21 17.61 -7.00
CA PHE A 167 -3.64 18.40 -5.84
C PHE A 167 -2.46 18.97 -5.05
N VAL A 168 -1.42 18.17 -4.80
CA VAL A 168 -0.24 18.60 -4.05
C VAL A 168 0.55 19.66 -4.83
N ASN A 169 0.68 19.52 -6.15
CA ASN A 169 1.24 20.59 -7.00
C ASN A 169 0.43 21.89 -6.95
N ALA A 170 -0.90 21.82 -6.89
CA ALA A 170 -1.74 23.01 -6.72
C ALA A 170 -1.51 23.68 -5.36
N ALA A 171 -1.47 22.88 -4.29
CA ALA A 171 -1.21 23.32 -2.94
C ALA A 171 0.15 24.01 -2.81
N GLU A 172 1.20 23.38 -3.33
CA GLU A 172 2.57 23.93 -3.38
C GLU A 172 2.61 25.30 -4.04
N LEU A 173 2.01 25.43 -5.23
CA LEU A 173 1.96 26.69 -5.96
C LEU A 173 1.23 27.78 -5.16
N LEU A 174 0.07 27.48 -4.55
CA LEU A 174 -0.65 28.47 -3.74
C LEU A 174 0.18 28.94 -2.54
N ARG A 175 0.76 28.00 -1.78
CA ARG A 175 1.53 28.31 -0.56
C ARG A 175 2.77 29.16 -0.83
N HIS A 176 3.44 28.93 -1.96
CA HIS A 176 4.78 29.48 -2.21
C HIS A 176 4.86 30.53 -3.32
N THR A 177 3.72 31.04 -3.82
CA THR A 177 3.68 32.10 -4.86
C THR A 177 3.05 33.42 -4.39
N GLY A 178 2.99 33.64 -3.07
CA GLY A 178 2.56 34.91 -2.48
C GLY A 178 1.04 35.11 -2.43
N TYR A 179 0.25 34.04 -2.50
CA TYR A 179 -1.19 34.10 -2.28
C TYR A 179 -1.49 34.17 -0.78
N ASP A 180 -2.21 35.20 -0.35
CA ASP A 180 -2.56 35.47 1.05
C ASP A 180 -3.97 34.99 1.44
N GLY A 181 -4.73 34.42 0.50
CA GLY A 181 -6.11 34.00 0.70
C GLY A 181 -6.28 32.60 1.28
N TRP A 182 -5.19 31.93 1.67
CA TRP A 182 -5.18 30.59 2.25
C TRP A 182 -4.66 30.63 3.69
N SER A 183 -5.52 30.32 4.66
CA SER A 183 -5.15 30.43 6.07
C SER A 183 -4.22 29.29 6.51
N ASP A 184 -3.38 29.53 7.53
CA ASP A 184 -2.52 28.50 8.12
C ASP A 184 -3.32 27.27 8.59
N ALA A 185 -4.54 27.49 9.10
CA ALA A 185 -5.43 26.41 9.53
C ALA A 185 -5.92 25.55 8.35
N ASP A 186 -6.20 26.17 7.20
CA ASP A 186 -6.59 25.45 5.98
C ASP A 186 -5.41 24.71 5.36
N ILE A 187 -4.21 25.29 5.40
CA ILE A 187 -2.96 24.63 4.98
C ILE A 187 -2.71 23.39 5.84
N ALA A 188 -2.77 23.52 7.16
CA ALA A 188 -2.59 22.41 8.08
C ALA A 188 -3.65 21.30 7.91
N ARG A 189 -4.90 21.66 7.56
CA ARG A 189 -5.92 20.67 7.20
C ARG A 189 -5.57 19.94 5.89
N CYS A 190 -5.08 20.67 4.90
CA CYS A 190 -4.66 20.10 3.62
C CYS A 190 -3.47 19.14 3.80
N GLU A 191 -2.45 19.52 4.57
CA GLU A 191 -1.33 18.65 4.96
C GLU A 191 -1.83 17.36 5.63
N ARG A 192 -2.74 17.47 6.61
CA ARG A 192 -3.35 16.29 7.26
C ARG A 192 -4.09 15.40 6.27
N SER A 193 -4.87 15.97 5.35
CA SER A 193 -5.56 15.20 4.31
C SER A 193 -4.57 14.40 3.44
N PHE A 194 -3.47 15.01 3.02
CA PHE A 194 -2.42 14.32 2.27
C PHE A 194 -1.77 13.20 3.07
N LEU A 195 -1.43 13.43 4.34
CA LEU A 195 -0.74 12.45 5.18
C LEU A 195 -1.65 11.33 5.70
N ASP A 196 -2.94 11.58 5.88
CA ASP A 196 -3.85 10.70 6.63
C ASP A 196 -4.84 9.96 5.74
N VAL A 197 -5.03 10.42 4.50
CA VAL A 197 -5.97 9.82 3.56
C VAL A 197 -5.28 9.41 2.27
N TRP A 198 -4.53 10.32 1.63
CA TRP A 198 -3.92 10.04 0.34
C TRP A 198 -2.65 9.18 0.45
N TYR A 199 -1.73 9.54 1.35
CA TYR A 199 -0.47 8.82 1.55
C TYR A 199 -0.70 7.35 1.93
N PRO A 200 -1.55 7.00 2.92
CA PRO A 200 -1.78 5.61 3.28
C PRO A 200 -2.25 4.75 2.10
N ALA A 201 -2.93 5.36 1.13
CA ALA A 201 -3.42 4.65 -0.05
C ALA A 201 -2.33 4.25 -1.06
N VAL A 202 -1.19 4.95 -1.06
CA VAL A 202 -0.06 4.72 -1.97
C VAL A 202 1.20 4.23 -1.26
N SER A 203 1.22 4.29 0.07
CA SER A 203 2.42 4.09 0.91
C SER A 203 3.08 2.71 0.81
N GLY A 204 2.33 1.67 0.42
CA GLY A 204 2.87 0.33 0.25
C GLY A 204 3.45 0.02 -1.13
N TYR A 205 3.46 1.01 -2.02
CA TYR A 205 3.66 0.79 -3.45
C TYR A 205 2.69 -0.29 -3.96
N MET A 206 2.88 -0.78 -5.18
CA MET A 206 1.98 -1.73 -5.83
C MET A 206 2.79 -2.84 -6.48
N LEU A 207 3.61 -3.52 -5.66
CA LEU A 207 4.47 -4.64 -6.06
C LEU A 207 3.72 -5.76 -6.82
N TYR A 208 2.41 -5.82 -6.64
CA TYR A 208 1.49 -6.77 -7.27
C TYR A 208 0.96 -6.34 -8.65
N ALA A 209 1.35 -5.17 -9.16
CA ALA A 209 0.85 -4.60 -10.41
C ALA A 209 2.00 -4.20 -11.34
N ASN A 210 1.67 -3.86 -12.60
CA ASN A 210 2.64 -3.34 -13.54
C ASN A 210 3.24 -2.01 -13.06
N GLY A 211 4.43 -1.70 -13.57
CA GLY A 211 5.26 -0.60 -13.06
C GLY A 211 4.61 0.79 -13.10
N ASN A 212 3.62 1.02 -13.96
CA ASN A 212 2.88 2.29 -13.95
C ASN A 212 2.19 2.57 -12.61
N TRP A 213 1.74 1.54 -11.88
CA TRP A 213 1.09 1.71 -10.58
C TRP A 213 2.08 2.22 -9.54
N ASP A 214 3.22 1.54 -9.40
CA ASP A 214 4.33 1.96 -8.55
C ASP A 214 4.77 3.41 -8.85
N LEU A 215 4.86 3.80 -10.14
CA LEU A 215 5.22 5.17 -10.54
C LEU A 215 4.21 6.22 -10.06
N THR A 216 2.90 5.92 -10.11
CA THR A 216 1.89 6.85 -9.57
C THR A 216 1.99 7.03 -8.06
N ALA A 217 2.35 5.96 -7.32
CA ALA A 217 2.64 6.07 -5.90
C ALA A 217 3.91 6.90 -5.66
N LEU A 218 4.99 6.60 -6.39
CA LEU A 218 6.28 7.30 -6.28
C LEU A 218 6.16 8.81 -6.44
N GLN A 219 5.56 9.28 -7.54
CA GLN A 219 5.42 10.73 -7.77
C GLN A 219 4.62 11.42 -6.66
N THR A 220 3.60 10.75 -6.15
CA THR A 220 2.72 11.29 -5.11
C THR A 220 3.41 11.31 -3.76
N ILE A 221 4.13 10.25 -3.39
CA ILE A 221 4.88 10.20 -2.13
C ILE A 221 5.98 11.26 -2.13
N LEU A 222 6.70 11.44 -3.25
CA LEU A 222 7.68 12.53 -3.37
C LEU A 222 7.02 13.91 -3.19
N ALA A 223 5.89 14.13 -3.86
CA ALA A 223 5.19 15.41 -3.77
C ALA A 223 4.67 15.71 -2.36
N ILE A 224 4.04 14.72 -1.71
CA ILE A 224 3.60 14.83 -0.32
C ILE A 224 4.80 15.06 0.61
N GLY A 225 5.90 14.34 0.38
CA GLY A 225 7.14 14.47 1.14
C GLY A 225 7.68 15.91 1.13
N VAL A 226 7.70 16.56 -0.03
CA VAL A 226 8.12 17.96 -0.17
C VAL A 226 7.12 18.90 0.49
N PHE A 227 5.84 18.86 0.09
CA PHE A 227 4.84 19.84 0.56
C PHE A 227 4.58 19.79 2.07
N CYS A 228 4.63 18.59 2.66
CA CYS A 228 4.39 18.38 4.09
C CYS A 228 5.68 18.38 4.94
N GLU A 229 6.84 18.71 4.37
CA GLU A 229 8.14 18.73 5.08
C GLU A 229 8.49 17.37 5.71
N GLU A 230 8.28 16.27 4.98
CA GLU A 230 8.48 14.88 5.41
C GLU A 230 9.70 14.25 4.70
N PRO A 231 10.95 14.53 5.13
CA PRO A 231 12.17 14.09 4.45
C PRO A 231 12.37 12.57 4.40
N VAL A 232 11.81 11.82 5.36
CA VAL A 232 11.91 10.35 5.36
C VAL A 232 10.99 9.74 4.30
N LEU A 233 9.79 10.30 4.09
CA LEU A 233 8.90 9.87 3.01
C LEU A 233 9.54 10.13 1.64
N PHE A 234 10.16 11.29 1.49
CA PHE A 234 10.88 11.64 0.27
C PHE A 234 12.07 10.71 0.01
N GLU A 235 12.89 10.43 1.02
CA GLU A 235 14.02 9.50 0.88
C GLU A 235 13.54 8.07 0.53
N ASP A 236 12.49 7.59 1.19
CA ASP A 236 11.95 6.25 0.93
C ASP A 236 11.52 6.08 -0.53
N ALA A 237 10.80 7.08 -1.07
CA ALA A 237 10.41 7.08 -2.48
C ALA A 237 11.62 7.13 -3.43
N LEU A 238 12.66 7.89 -3.10
CA LEU A 238 13.90 7.91 -3.90
C LEU A 238 14.66 6.57 -3.83
N ARG A 239 14.71 5.93 -2.66
CA ARG A 239 15.31 4.61 -2.51
C ARG A 239 14.52 3.56 -3.30
N PHE A 240 13.19 3.64 -3.30
CA PHE A 240 12.36 2.78 -4.13
C PHE A 240 12.57 3.05 -5.63
N ALA A 241 12.67 4.31 -6.06
CA ALA A 241 12.97 4.64 -7.44
C ALA A 241 14.33 4.05 -7.89
N ALA A 242 15.34 4.08 -7.02
CA ALA A 242 16.68 3.57 -7.29
C ALA A 242 16.77 2.03 -7.27
N ALA A 243 16.12 1.37 -6.30
CA ALA A 243 16.34 -0.04 -5.99
C ALA A 243 15.12 -0.75 -5.37
N GLY A 244 13.91 -0.23 -5.58
CA GLY A 244 12.68 -0.85 -5.11
C GLY A 244 12.41 -2.19 -5.78
N SER A 245 11.81 -3.11 -5.03
CA SER A 245 11.48 -4.47 -5.48
C SER A 245 10.28 -4.55 -6.43
N GLY A 246 9.63 -3.42 -6.73
CA GLY A 246 8.47 -3.35 -7.62
C GLY A 246 8.84 -3.13 -9.07
N ASN A 247 7.86 -3.29 -9.96
CA ASN A 247 8.03 -3.06 -11.39
C ASN A 247 8.25 -1.58 -11.74
N GLY A 248 7.96 -0.64 -10.82
CA GLY A 248 8.13 0.79 -11.05
C GLY A 248 9.43 1.39 -10.52
N SER A 249 10.34 0.60 -9.93
CA SER A 249 11.72 1.10 -9.77
C SER A 249 12.32 1.34 -11.15
N ILE A 250 13.19 2.34 -11.30
CA ILE A 250 13.71 2.72 -12.63
C ILE A 250 14.39 1.53 -13.34
N PRO A 251 15.20 0.69 -12.66
CA PRO A 251 15.82 -0.47 -13.31
C PRO A 251 14.83 -1.54 -13.77
N HIS A 252 13.72 -1.77 -13.06
CA HIS A 252 12.69 -2.75 -13.45
C HIS A 252 11.67 -2.15 -14.43
N ARG A 253 11.44 -0.84 -14.41
CA ARG A 253 10.53 -0.16 -15.34
C ARG A 253 11.10 -0.08 -16.75
N ILE A 254 12.41 0.12 -16.86
CA ILE A 254 13.14 0.27 -18.12
C ILE A 254 14.05 -0.94 -18.29
N VAL A 255 13.50 -2.04 -18.79
CA VAL A 255 14.10 -3.39 -18.71
C VAL A 255 15.32 -3.62 -19.60
N THR A 256 15.63 -2.72 -20.54
CA THR A 256 16.85 -2.82 -21.37
C THR A 256 17.60 -1.51 -21.50
N ALA A 257 18.90 -1.58 -21.80
CA ALA A 257 19.73 -0.41 -22.11
C ALA A 257 19.25 0.37 -23.35
N ALA A 258 18.48 -0.25 -24.24
CA ALA A 258 17.86 0.44 -25.38
C ALA A 258 16.68 1.34 -24.98
N GLY A 259 16.27 1.33 -23.71
CA GLY A 259 15.13 2.11 -23.22
C GLY A 259 13.79 1.38 -23.33
N GLN A 260 13.78 0.07 -23.59
CA GLN A 260 12.52 -0.67 -23.62
C GLN A 260 11.83 -0.56 -22.28
N GLY A 261 10.59 -0.07 -22.30
CA GLY A 261 9.74 -0.05 -21.14
C GLY A 261 9.05 -1.38 -20.89
N GLN A 262 8.88 -1.72 -19.61
CA GLN A 262 8.09 -2.85 -19.13
C GLN A 262 6.69 -2.88 -19.76
N GLU A 263 6.05 -1.73 -20.03
CA GLU A 263 4.69 -1.63 -20.56
C GLU A 263 4.60 -1.64 -22.10
N ALA A 264 5.73 -1.55 -22.80
CA ALA A 264 5.78 -1.41 -24.26
C ALA A 264 5.11 -2.57 -25.01
N GLY A 265 5.09 -3.76 -24.42
CA GLY A 265 4.43 -4.94 -25.00
C GLY A 265 2.93 -5.08 -24.64
N ARG A 266 2.38 -4.24 -23.76
CA ARG A 266 0.95 -4.21 -23.43
C ARG A 266 0.20 -3.34 -24.44
N ASP A 267 0.44 -2.04 -24.40
CA ASP A 267 -0.04 -1.04 -25.35
C ASP A 267 0.72 0.29 -25.17
N GLN A 268 0.67 1.14 -26.19
CA GLN A 268 1.39 2.42 -26.18
C GLN A 268 0.75 3.49 -25.29
N GLY A 269 -0.50 3.30 -24.85
CA GLY A 269 -1.14 4.20 -23.89
C GLY A 269 -0.52 4.06 -22.50
N HIS A 270 -0.41 2.83 -22.00
CA HIS A 270 0.20 2.54 -20.71
C HIS A 270 1.71 2.78 -20.70
N GLU A 271 2.42 2.45 -21.80
CA GLU A 271 3.85 2.76 -21.91
C GLU A 271 4.09 4.27 -21.82
N GLN A 272 3.37 5.08 -22.62
CA GLN A 272 3.57 6.53 -22.61
C GLN A 272 3.06 7.19 -21.33
N LEU A 273 2.01 6.66 -20.67
CA LEU A 273 1.64 7.06 -19.31
C LEU A 273 2.86 6.92 -18.38
N ALA A 274 3.45 5.74 -18.36
CA ALA A 274 4.53 5.45 -17.44
C ALA A 274 5.85 6.17 -17.79
N VAL A 275 6.09 6.50 -19.06
CA VAL A 275 7.16 7.41 -19.49
C VAL A 275 6.94 8.82 -18.91
N GLY A 276 5.71 9.34 -19.02
CA GLY A 276 5.34 10.65 -18.46
C GLY A 276 5.51 10.71 -16.94
N LEU A 277 4.99 9.71 -16.22
CA LEU A 277 5.12 9.60 -14.76
C LEU A 277 6.59 9.57 -14.32
N THR A 278 7.44 8.85 -15.05
CA THR A 278 8.89 8.79 -14.77
C THR A 278 9.53 10.17 -14.93
N GLY A 279 9.09 10.94 -15.94
CA GLY A 279 9.52 12.32 -16.11
C GLY A 279 9.07 13.24 -14.95
N ASP A 280 7.83 13.11 -14.49
CA ASP A 280 7.31 13.90 -13.37
C ASP A 280 8.10 13.62 -12.08
N ILE A 281 8.40 12.35 -11.80
CA ILE A 281 9.26 11.90 -10.68
C ILE A 281 10.65 12.54 -10.78
N ALA A 282 11.28 12.46 -11.96
CA ALA A 282 12.62 12.98 -12.17
C ALA A 282 12.67 14.51 -12.06
N GLN A 283 11.61 15.21 -12.49
CA GLN A 283 11.52 16.66 -12.38
C GLN A 283 11.36 17.11 -10.92
N VAL A 284 10.53 16.44 -10.12
CA VAL A 284 10.42 16.71 -8.68
C VAL A 284 11.76 16.45 -7.97
N ALA A 285 12.43 15.33 -8.28
CA ALA A 285 13.73 15.03 -7.71
C ALA A 285 14.79 16.09 -8.08
N TRP A 286 14.83 16.50 -9.36
CA TRP A 286 15.74 17.52 -9.88
C TRP A 286 15.57 18.86 -9.16
N ASN A 287 14.32 19.29 -8.97
CA ASN A 287 14.00 20.53 -8.29
C ASN A 287 14.37 20.50 -6.79
N GLN A 288 14.62 19.32 -6.23
CA GLN A 288 15.14 19.11 -4.89
C GLN A 288 16.66 18.79 -4.87
N GLY A 289 17.35 18.91 -6.01
CA GLY A 289 18.79 18.72 -6.11
C GLY A 289 19.26 17.27 -6.25
N ILE A 290 18.38 16.34 -6.64
CA ILE A 290 18.70 14.93 -6.94
C ILE A 290 18.55 14.66 -8.44
N ASP A 291 19.59 14.13 -9.07
CA ASP A 291 19.65 13.94 -10.52
C ASP A 291 19.19 12.53 -10.94
N LEU A 292 17.87 12.33 -10.89
CA LEU A 292 17.24 11.13 -11.47
C LEU A 292 17.30 11.10 -13.01
N TRP A 293 17.34 12.27 -13.66
CA TRP A 293 17.49 12.35 -15.11
C TRP A 293 18.83 11.79 -15.59
N GLY A 294 19.89 11.93 -14.80
CA GLY A 294 21.22 11.35 -15.06
C GLY A 294 21.41 9.92 -14.59
N PHE A 295 20.46 9.35 -13.85
CA PHE A 295 20.59 8.03 -13.24
C PHE A 295 20.79 6.92 -14.30
N GLU A 296 21.69 5.98 -13.98
CA GLU A 296 22.09 4.85 -14.83
C GLU A 296 22.32 5.22 -16.31
N ASP A 297 23.26 6.13 -16.55
CA ASP A 297 23.65 6.59 -17.89
C ASP A 297 22.48 7.21 -18.70
N ASN A 298 21.64 8.00 -18.01
CA ASN A 298 20.43 8.62 -18.58
C ASN A 298 19.38 7.60 -19.03
N ARG A 299 19.14 6.55 -18.24
CA ARG A 299 18.19 5.47 -18.57
C ARG A 299 16.79 6.00 -18.90
N ILE A 300 16.36 7.06 -18.23
CA ILE A 300 15.08 7.74 -18.50
C ILE A 300 15.07 8.34 -19.92
N LEU A 301 16.16 8.96 -20.39
CA LEU A 301 16.26 9.47 -21.77
C LEU A 301 16.12 8.34 -22.78
N ALA A 302 16.80 7.22 -22.55
CA ALA A 302 16.69 6.06 -23.43
C ALA A 302 15.23 5.61 -23.58
N ASN A 303 14.45 5.60 -22.49
CA ASN A 303 13.03 5.25 -22.54
C ASN A 303 12.16 6.28 -23.28
N PHE A 304 12.41 7.59 -23.10
CA PHE A 304 11.76 8.63 -23.91
C PHE A 304 12.07 8.47 -25.41
N GLU A 305 13.34 8.25 -25.77
CA GLU A 305 13.75 8.05 -27.17
C GLU A 305 13.15 6.77 -27.77
N TYR A 306 13.10 5.68 -27.00
CA TYR A 306 12.47 4.42 -27.40
C TYR A 306 10.98 4.61 -27.69
N ALA A 307 10.23 5.17 -26.74
CA ALA A 307 8.79 5.37 -26.86
C ALA A 307 8.46 6.35 -27.99
N ALA A 308 9.20 7.46 -28.11
CA ALA A 308 9.03 8.44 -29.18
C ALA A 308 9.31 7.80 -30.55
N ARG A 309 10.44 7.10 -30.71
CA ARG A 309 10.81 6.45 -31.97
C ARG A 309 9.73 5.49 -32.45
N TYR A 310 9.24 4.63 -31.54
CA TYR A 310 8.21 3.66 -31.89
C TYR A 310 6.90 4.33 -32.27
N ASN A 311 6.44 5.32 -31.49
CA ASN A 311 5.19 6.01 -31.74
C ASN A 311 5.24 6.95 -32.96
N LEU A 312 6.42 7.41 -33.38
CA LEU A 312 6.60 8.14 -34.63
C LEU A 312 6.67 7.24 -35.88
N GLY A 313 6.46 5.92 -35.72
CA GLY A 313 6.42 4.96 -36.82
C GLY A 313 7.74 4.23 -37.09
N GLY A 314 8.80 4.49 -36.31
CA GLY A 314 10.07 3.77 -36.41
C GLY A 314 10.05 2.42 -35.69
N ASP A 315 10.94 1.51 -36.06
CA ASP A 315 11.10 0.22 -35.37
C ASP A 315 12.02 0.33 -34.17
N VAL A 316 11.80 -0.49 -33.15
CA VAL A 316 12.60 -0.55 -31.91
C VAL A 316 12.95 -2.00 -31.57
N PRO A 317 14.10 -2.28 -30.94
CA PRO A 317 14.40 -3.62 -30.45
C PRO A 317 13.40 -4.00 -29.35
N PHE A 318 13.04 -5.28 -29.26
CA PHE A 318 12.19 -5.77 -28.18
C PHE A 318 12.73 -7.10 -27.65
N THR A 319 12.99 -7.14 -26.35
CA THR A 319 13.30 -8.37 -25.60
C THR A 319 12.03 -8.80 -24.89
N PRO A 320 11.62 -10.08 -24.96
CA PRO A 320 10.53 -10.59 -24.15
C PRO A 320 10.70 -10.24 -22.67
N ASP A 321 9.61 -9.99 -21.97
CA ASP A 321 9.59 -9.54 -20.58
C ASP A 321 8.50 -10.30 -19.82
N LEU A 322 8.86 -10.91 -18.69
CA LEU A 322 7.93 -11.41 -17.69
C LEU A 322 8.12 -10.60 -16.42
N ASP A 323 7.09 -9.81 -16.11
CA ASP A 323 7.12 -8.90 -14.98
C ASP A 323 7.21 -9.62 -13.62
N ARG A 324 7.60 -8.88 -12.57
CA ARG A 324 7.79 -9.43 -11.22
C ARG A 324 6.53 -10.00 -10.58
N THR A 325 5.35 -9.68 -11.12
CA THR A 325 4.07 -10.26 -10.70
C THR A 325 3.89 -11.69 -11.18
N GLY A 326 4.54 -12.06 -12.29
CA GLY A 326 4.35 -13.34 -12.97
C GLY A 326 3.09 -13.41 -13.83
N LYS A 327 2.41 -12.28 -13.99
CA LYS A 327 1.11 -12.23 -14.66
C LYS A 327 1.26 -11.88 -16.12
N TYR A 328 2.20 -11.02 -16.49
CA TYR A 328 2.21 -10.44 -17.83
C TYR A 328 3.49 -10.80 -18.58
N ILE A 329 3.42 -11.85 -19.43
CA ILE A 329 4.45 -12.07 -20.45
C ILE A 329 4.13 -11.26 -21.70
N LYS A 330 5.11 -10.47 -22.10
CA LYS A 330 5.07 -9.64 -23.30
C LYS A 330 6.17 -10.13 -24.23
N LYS A 331 5.79 -10.67 -25.39
CA LYS A 331 6.75 -11.27 -26.36
C LYS A 331 7.14 -10.36 -27.51
N THR A 332 6.35 -9.32 -27.76
CA THR A 332 6.57 -8.35 -28.82
C THR A 332 6.11 -6.97 -28.37
N VAL A 333 6.70 -5.91 -28.93
CA VAL A 333 6.19 -4.55 -28.77
C VAL A 333 4.76 -4.44 -29.32
N SER A 334 3.87 -3.77 -28.58
CA SER A 334 2.44 -3.70 -28.93
C SER A 334 2.16 -2.52 -29.85
N ALA A 335 1.49 -2.76 -30.98
CA ALA A 335 1.02 -1.72 -31.88
C ALA A 335 -0.29 -1.04 -31.42
N THR A 336 -0.91 -1.54 -30.35
CA THR A 336 -2.15 -0.97 -29.78
C THR A 336 -1.91 0.47 -29.33
N ALA A 337 -2.74 1.40 -29.81
CA ALA A 337 -2.63 2.84 -29.57
C ALA A 337 -1.34 3.51 -30.09
N ARG A 338 -0.57 2.84 -30.95
CA ARG A 338 0.64 3.40 -31.57
C ARG A 338 0.32 4.67 -32.38
N GLY A 339 1.16 5.68 -32.24
CA GLY A 339 1.00 6.95 -32.98
C GLY A 339 0.16 8.01 -32.26
N ASN A 340 -0.47 7.66 -31.14
CA ASN A 340 -1.10 8.64 -30.27
C ASN A 340 -0.09 9.17 -29.26
N LEU A 341 0.42 10.40 -29.45
CA LEU A 341 1.43 11.00 -28.57
C LEU A 341 0.77 11.94 -27.53
N PRO A 342 0.75 11.58 -26.23
CA PRO A 342 0.25 12.43 -25.15
C PRO A 342 1.23 13.60 -24.86
N PRO A 343 0.80 14.62 -24.08
CA PRO A 343 1.59 15.82 -23.79
C PRO A 343 2.67 15.57 -22.72
N ILE A 344 3.66 14.73 -23.05
CA ILE A 344 4.75 14.31 -22.12
C ILE A 344 6.15 14.65 -22.63
N TYR A 345 6.30 14.96 -23.93
CA TYR A 345 7.60 14.98 -24.58
C TYR A 345 8.31 16.32 -24.42
N GLU A 346 7.58 17.42 -24.23
CA GLU A 346 8.19 18.74 -24.09
C GLU A 346 9.07 18.86 -22.84
N MET A 347 8.64 18.32 -21.69
CA MET A 347 9.43 18.36 -20.45
C MET A 347 10.78 17.66 -20.63
N ALA A 348 10.76 16.44 -21.16
CA ALA A 348 11.97 15.67 -21.43
C ALA A 348 12.86 16.36 -22.47
N TYR A 349 12.27 16.91 -23.54
CA TYR A 349 13.04 17.67 -24.54
C TYR A 349 13.71 18.90 -23.93
N ALA A 350 12.97 19.71 -23.17
CA ALA A 350 13.50 20.89 -22.50
C ALA A 350 14.62 20.52 -21.53
N HIS A 351 14.45 19.45 -20.74
CA HIS A 351 15.47 19.01 -19.81
C HIS A 351 16.72 18.49 -20.54
N TYR A 352 16.61 17.47 -21.37
CA TYR A 352 17.80 16.83 -21.95
C TYR A 352 18.46 17.69 -23.02
N ALA A 353 17.71 18.29 -23.94
CA ALA A 353 18.30 19.08 -25.02
C ALA A 353 18.74 20.47 -24.57
N ALA A 354 17.94 21.16 -23.74
CA ALA A 354 18.24 22.56 -23.38
C ALA A 354 18.98 22.69 -22.03
N VAL A 355 18.56 21.98 -20.98
CA VAL A 355 19.24 22.03 -19.67
C VAL A 355 20.55 21.24 -19.71
N ARG A 356 20.59 20.08 -20.36
CA ARG A 356 21.76 19.19 -20.36
C ARG A 356 22.56 19.16 -21.67
N GLY A 357 22.05 19.73 -22.75
CA GLY A 357 22.76 19.77 -24.03
C GLY A 357 22.98 18.40 -24.68
N LEU A 358 22.13 17.41 -24.38
CA LEU A 358 22.21 16.06 -24.95
C LEU A 358 21.37 15.94 -26.24
N ASP A 359 21.75 14.99 -27.09
CA ASP A 359 20.99 14.66 -28.30
C ASP A 359 19.70 13.90 -27.95
N THR A 360 18.57 14.37 -28.49
CA THR A 360 17.24 13.80 -28.27
C THR A 360 16.46 13.66 -29.58
N PRO A 361 16.96 12.95 -30.61
CA PRO A 361 16.42 13.02 -31.96
C PRO A 361 14.93 12.65 -32.05
N PHE A 362 14.48 11.59 -31.36
CA PHE A 362 13.09 11.15 -31.45
C PHE A 362 12.17 11.92 -30.50
N THR A 363 12.63 12.26 -29.30
CA THR A 363 11.88 13.13 -28.37
C THR A 363 11.68 14.52 -28.99
N LYS A 364 12.70 15.05 -29.66
CA LYS A 364 12.60 16.29 -30.45
C LYS A 364 11.58 16.12 -31.58
N ALA A 365 11.67 15.06 -32.37
CA ALA A 365 10.71 14.82 -33.45
C ALA A 365 9.26 14.72 -32.93
N ALA A 366 9.04 14.14 -31.74
CA ALA A 366 7.74 14.12 -31.07
C ALA A 366 7.26 15.54 -30.74
N VAL A 367 8.11 16.41 -30.20
CA VAL A 367 7.75 17.82 -29.91
C VAL A 367 7.48 18.62 -31.18
N PHE A 368 8.26 18.40 -32.24
CA PHE A 368 8.17 19.11 -33.53
C PHE A 368 7.35 18.33 -34.58
N ARG A 369 6.33 17.59 -34.14
CA ARG A 369 5.44 16.76 -34.97
C ARG A 369 4.35 17.52 -35.73
N GLY A 370 4.26 18.84 -35.55
CA GLY A 370 3.26 19.67 -36.21
C GLY A 370 3.50 19.78 -37.72
N THR A 371 2.49 20.29 -38.44
CA THR A 371 2.57 20.48 -39.89
C THR A 371 3.83 21.24 -40.30
N GLY A 372 4.59 20.68 -41.25
CA GLY A 372 5.86 21.27 -41.72
C GLY A 372 7.01 21.21 -40.72
N GLY A 373 6.94 20.33 -39.70
CA GLY A 373 7.95 20.26 -38.64
C GLY A 373 7.77 21.32 -37.55
N ALA A 374 6.58 21.93 -37.48
CA ALA A 374 6.27 22.91 -36.45
C ALA A 374 6.20 22.27 -35.07
N ARG A 375 6.49 23.06 -34.04
CA ARG A 375 6.28 22.64 -32.65
C ARG A 375 4.78 22.40 -32.40
N ALA A 376 4.43 21.23 -31.88
CA ALA A 376 3.08 20.96 -31.40
C ALA A 376 2.89 21.63 -30.03
N VAL A 377 1.80 22.39 -29.87
CA VAL A 377 1.42 22.95 -28.56
C VAL A 377 0.79 21.85 -27.73
N GLU A 378 1.50 21.36 -26.73
CA GLU A 378 1.04 20.27 -25.88
C GLU A 378 -0.08 20.70 -24.92
N GLY A 379 -1.18 19.92 -24.90
CA GLY A 379 -2.38 20.18 -24.12
C GLY A 379 -2.44 19.44 -22.77
N SER A 380 -3.66 19.17 -22.29
CA SER A 380 -3.89 18.43 -21.04
C SER A 380 -4.03 16.92 -21.24
N ASN A 381 -3.93 16.19 -20.12
CA ASN A 381 -4.24 14.77 -19.99
C ASN A 381 -4.97 14.54 -18.66
N ASP A 382 -5.80 13.50 -18.55
CA ASP A 382 -6.53 13.23 -17.30
C ASP A 382 -5.66 12.53 -16.24
N ASP A 383 -4.67 11.75 -16.67
CA ASP A 383 -3.75 10.99 -15.81
C ASP A 383 -2.44 11.76 -15.53
N LEU A 384 -2.06 12.72 -16.37
CA LEU A 384 -0.82 13.52 -16.26
C LEU A 384 -1.09 15.03 -16.20
N PRO A 385 -0.24 15.84 -15.52
CA PRO A 385 -0.45 17.29 -15.43
C PRO A 385 -0.53 18.01 -16.79
N GLY A 386 0.30 17.58 -17.76
CA GLY A 386 0.34 18.11 -19.13
C GLY A 386 0.86 19.54 -19.24
N TRP A 387 0.54 20.21 -20.36
CA TRP A 387 0.86 21.61 -20.65
C TRP A 387 2.35 21.93 -20.80
N GLY A 388 3.12 20.97 -21.29
CA GLY A 388 4.58 21.09 -21.35
C GLY A 388 5.06 22.33 -22.10
N THR A 389 4.44 22.69 -23.24
CA THR A 389 4.87 23.85 -24.04
C THR A 389 4.76 25.17 -23.27
N PHE A 390 3.78 25.28 -22.39
CA PHE A 390 3.64 26.44 -21.50
C PHE A 390 4.64 26.38 -20.34
N ALA A 391 4.82 25.21 -19.72
CA ALA A 391 5.63 25.06 -18.52
C ALA A 391 7.16 25.05 -18.76
N TYR A 392 7.61 24.30 -19.77
CA TYR A 392 9.02 23.91 -19.88
C TYR A 392 9.73 24.46 -21.12
N ALA A 393 9.00 24.91 -22.15
CA ALA A 393 9.63 25.42 -23.35
C ALA A 393 10.53 26.62 -23.04
N GLY A 394 11.77 26.58 -23.53
CA GLY A 394 12.76 27.63 -23.27
C GLY A 394 13.41 27.55 -21.89
N ALA A 395 13.22 26.46 -21.13
CA ALA A 395 14.05 26.19 -19.95
C ALA A 395 15.54 26.14 -20.31
N THR A 396 16.37 26.62 -19.41
CA THR A 396 17.84 26.66 -19.55
C THR A 396 18.49 26.09 -18.31
N ALA A 397 19.74 25.66 -18.42
CA ALA A 397 20.49 25.14 -17.28
C ALA A 397 20.54 26.16 -16.11
N PRO A 398 20.16 25.76 -14.89
CA PRO A 398 20.37 26.60 -13.72
C PRO A 398 21.86 26.74 -13.41
N ALA A 399 22.24 27.83 -12.73
CA ALA A 399 23.60 28.03 -12.28
C ALA A 399 24.03 26.89 -11.32
N ALA A 400 25.29 26.47 -11.40
CA ALA A 400 25.81 25.44 -10.51
C ALA A 400 25.84 25.94 -9.06
N THR A 401 25.37 25.10 -8.13
CA THR A 401 25.41 25.36 -6.69
C THR A 401 26.12 24.21 -5.96
N VAL A 402 26.26 24.32 -4.64
CA VAL A 402 26.77 23.21 -3.81
C VAL A 402 25.81 22.02 -3.95
N PRO A 403 26.29 20.80 -4.26
CA PRO A 403 25.43 19.65 -4.41
C PRO A 403 24.69 19.33 -3.11
N THR A 404 23.48 18.80 -3.21
CA THR A 404 22.77 18.25 -2.06
C THR A 404 23.40 16.91 -1.64
N ALA A 405 23.14 16.47 -0.40
CA ALA A 405 23.62 15.16 0.04
C ALA A 405 23.00 14.06 -0.86
N PRO A 406 23.79 13.04 -1.27
CA PRO A 406 23.26 11.92 -2.03
C PRO A 406 22.04 11.29 -1.36
N ALA A 407 21.05 10.95 -2.16
CA ALA A 407 19.82 10.29 -1.74
C ALA A 407 19.71 8.89 -2.34
N GLY A 408 18.73 8.11 -1.89
CA GLY A 408 18.50 6.74 -2.38
C GLY A 408 19.70 5.82 -2.15
N VAL A 409 20.46 6.06 -1.06
CA VAL A 409 21.66 5.28 -0.77
C VAL A 409 21.28 3.84 -0.41
N THR A 410 21.90 2.90 -1.09
CA THR A 410 21.72 1.46 -0.92
C THR A 410 23.06 0.80 -0.66
N ALA A 411 23.05 -0.30 0.09
CA ALA A 411 24.21 -1.13 0.33
C ALA A 411 23.77 -2.59 0.17
N VAL A 412 24.51 -3.34 -0.64
CA VAL A 412 24.28 -4.76 -0.87
C VAL A 412 25.61 -5.48 -0.72
N GLY A 413 25.67 -6.42 0.22
CA GLY A 413 26.87 -7.21 0.44
C GLY A 413 26.80 -8.57 -0.23
N ASP A 414 27.89 -8.93 -0.88
CA ASP A 414 28.17 -10.30 -1.29
C ASP A 414 29.15 -10.95 -0.31
N GLY A 415 29.54 -12.21 -0.54
CA GLY A 415 30.45 -12.93 0.35
C GLY A 415 31.87 -12.35 0.48
N ARG A 416 32.22 -11.30 -0.28
CA ARG A 416 33.57 -10.72 -0.36
C ARG A 416 33.61 -9.19 -0.22
N SER A 417 32.54 -8.48 -0.55
CA SER A 417 32.50 -7.02 -0.63
C SER A 417 31.12 -6.46 -0.27
N VAL A 418 31.05 -5.15 -0.05
CA VAL A 418 29.78 -4.42 -0.01
C VAL A 418 29.78 -3.37 -1.12
N THR A 419 28.81 -3.48 -2.01
CA THR A 419 28.55 -2.46 -3.04
C THR A 419 27.59 -1.42 -2.49
N VAL A 420 28.02 -0.17 -2.48
CA VAL A 420 27.24 1.00 -2.10
C VAL A 420 26.88 1.77 -3.37
N SER A 421 25.61 2.08 -3.55
CA SER A 421 25.10 2.82 -4.71
C SER A 421 24.13 3.92 -4.25
N TRP A 422 24.05 5.02 -5.00
CA TRP A 422 23.21 6.16 -4.66
C TRP A 422 22.65 6.85 -5.90
N LEU A 423 21.65 7.71 -5.72
CA LEU A 423 21.21 8.61 -6.77
C LEU A 423 22.21 9.78 -6.88
N PRO A 424 22.60 10.18 -8.11
CA PRO A 424 23.49 11.32 -8.27
C PRO A 424 22.88 12.60 -7.71
N SER A 425 23.70 13.49 -7.15
CA SER A 425 23.25 14.83 -6.76
C SER A 425 23.42 15.80 -7.92
N VAL A 426 22.49 16.73 -8.11
CA VAL A 426 22.60 17.76 -9.15
C VAL A 426 23.89 18.57 -8.93
N TRP A 427 24.61 18.81 -10.02
CA TRP A 427 25.93 19.48 -10.06
C TRP A 427 27.09 18.76 -9.36
N ALA A 428 26.93 17.54 -8.84
CA ALA A 428 28.04 16.80 -8.26
C ALA A 428 29.05 16.37 -9.34
N SER A 429 30.33 16.50 -9.04
CA SER A 429 31.42 16.03 -9.90
C SER A 429 32.26 14.94 -9.24
N THR A 430 32.19 14.83 -7.90
CA THR A 430 32.91 13.81 -7.14
C THR A 430 32.12 13.37 -5.92
N TYR A 431 32.40 12.17 -5.41
CA TYR A 431 31.83 11.62 -4.19
C TYR A 431 32.90 11.09 -3.23
N THR A 432 32.55 11.07 -1.94
CA THR A 432 33.32 10.45 -0.87
C THR A 432 32.44 9.45 -0.13
N VAL A 433 32.91 8.21 0.06
CA VAL A 433 32.22 7.15 0.81
C VAL A 433 32.88 7.00 2.17
N ARG A 434 32.05 6.99 3.22
CA ARG A 434 32.46 6.79 4.61
C ARG A 434 31.81 5.55 5.18
N ARG A 435 32.52 4.82 6.04
CA ARG A 435 32.09 3.56 6.65
C ARG A 435 32.22 3.59 8.16
N ALA A 436 31.22 3.05 8.85
CA ALA A 436 31.25 2.79 10.28
C ALA A 436 30.84 1.34 10.59
N THR A 437 31.10 0.93 11.82
CA THR A 437 30.79 -0.42 12.32
C THR A 437 29.59 -0.44 13.27
N ARG A 438 29.03 0.74 13.54
CA ARG A 438 27.80 1.01 14.29
C ARG A 438 27.10 2.21 13.63
N PRO A 439 25.76 2.29 13.66
CA PRO A 439 25.03 3.38 13.01
C PRO A 439 25.43 4.77 13.50
N GLU A 440 25.61 4.92 14.82
CA GLU A 440 26.00 6.14 15.53
C GLU A 440 27.52 6.20 15.85
N GLY A 441 28.33 5.36 15.19
CA GLY A 441 29.78 5.30 15.38
C GLY A 441 30.53 6.40 14.64
N ALA A 442 31.85 6.47 14.84
CA ALA A 442 32.71 7.27 13.99
C ALA A 442 32.76 6.67 12.58
N TYR A 443 32.48 7.49 11.56
CA TYR A 443 32.58 7.12 10.15
C TYR A 443 33.97 7.49 9.62
N GLU A 444 34.66 6.51 9.06
CA GLU A 444 35.97 6.68 8.42
C GLU A 444 35.78 6.84 6.91
N GLU A 445 36.52 7.75 6.28
CA GLU A 445 36.57 7.85 4.82
C GLU A 445 37.31 6.65 4.24
N ILE A 446 36.66 5.92 3.33
CA ILE A 446 37.24 4.74 2.68
C ILE A 446 37.48 4.93 1.18
N ALA A 447 36.83 5.93 0.57
CA ALA A 447 37.06 6.31 -0.81
C ALA A 447 36.70 7.78 -1.04
N THR A 448 37.47 8.48 -1.88
CA THR A 448 37.31 9.90 -2.21
C THR A 448 37.53 10.12 -3.70
N GLY A 449 36.95 11.17 -4.27
CA GLY A 449 37.17 11.54 -5.68
C GLY A 449 36.50 10.60 -6.68
N LEU A 450 35.45 9.89 -6.24
CA LEU A 450 34.68 8.99 -7.10
C LEU A 450 33.83 9.79 -8.08
N ASP A 451 33.87 9.46 -9.36
CA ASP A 451 33.11 10.13 -10.43
C ASP A 451 31.81 9.40 -10.79
N LYS A 452 31.62 8.19 -10.27
CA LYS A 452 30.42 7.36 -10.46
C LYS A 452 29.61 7.24 -9.16
N PRO A 453 28.28 7.08 -9.26
CA PRO A 453 27.40 6.98 -8.09
C PRO A 453 27.38 5.57 -7.48
N THR A 454 28.53 4.89 -7.46
CA THR A 454 28.69 3.54 -6.93
C THR A 454 30.12 3.29 -6.46
N TYR A 455 30.29 2.44 -5.45
CA TYR A 455 31.57 2.03 -4.89
C TYR A 455 31.49 0.61 -4.31
N SER A 456 32.52 -0.20 -4.52
CA SER A 456 32.62 -1.55 -3.92
C SER A 456 33.69 -1.57 -2.83
N ASP A 457 33.27 -1.71 -1.58
CA ASP A 457 34.14 -1.89 -0.42
C ASP A 457 34.61 -3.34 -0.34
N THR A 458 35.82 -3.58 -0.82
CA THR A 458 36.48 -4.91 -0.82
C THR A 458 37.27 -5.20 0.45
N ASP A 459 37.39 -4.23 1.36
CA ASP A 459 38.03 -4.37 2.67
C ASP A 459 37.03 -4.81 3.76
N ALA A 460 35.75 -4.92 3.40
CA ALA A 460 34.68 -5.36 4.29
C ALA A 460 34.87 -6.85 4.68
N ARG A 461 34.76 -7.15 5.98
CA ARG A 461 34.97 -8.51 6.50
C ARG A 461 33.71 -9.37 6.34
N PRO A 462 33.81 -10.62 5.81
CA PRO A 462 32.68 -11.53 5.69
C PRO A 462 31.87 -11.69 6.98
N GLY A 463 30.55 -11.68 6.86
CA GLY A 463 29.60 -11.84 7.97
C GLY A 463 29.47 -10.63 8.90
N ARG A 464 30.17 -9.52 8.62
CA ARG A 464 30.10 -8.30 9.43
C ARG A 464 29.20 -7.26 8.78
N THR A 465 28.34 -6.65 9.59
CA THR A 465 27.50 -5.51 9.17
C THR A 465 28.30 -4.20 9.25
N TYR A 466 28.21 -3.41 8.18
CA TYR A 466 28.78 -2.08 8.07
C TYR A 466 27.68 -1.07 7.72
N HIS A 467 27.95 0.20 8.04
CA HIS A 467 27.08 1.33 7.76
C HIS A 467 27.84 2.33 6.87
N TYR A 468 27.20 2.80 5.80
CA TYR A 468 27.83 3.64 4.79
C TYR A 468 27.08 4.96 4.64
N ARG A 469 27.84 6.04 4.50
CA ARG A 469 27.36 7.38 4.15
C ARG A 469 28.14 7.91 2.96
N VAL A 470 27.53 8.79 2.19
CA VAL A 470 28.11 9.37 0.98
C VAL A 470 28.02 10.89 1.04
N ILE A 471 29.08 11.56 0.62
CA ILE A 471 29.14 13.03 0.46
C ILE A 471 29.34 13.32 -1.02
N ALA A 472 28.58 14.27 -1.56
CA ALA A 472 28.77 14.82 -2.91
C ALA A 472 29.60 16.11 -2.85
N ALA A 473 30.39 16.38 -3.87
CA ALA A 473 31.17 17.61 -3.98
C ALA A 473 31.35 18.07 -5.42
N ASN A 474 31.52 19.38 -5.56
CA ASN A 474 31.96 20.05 -6.79
C ASN A 474 32.84 21.26 -6.46
N SER A 475 33.11 22.11 -7.45
CA SER A 475 33.92 23.33 -7.27
C SER A 475 33.32 24.39 -6.35
N GLN A 476 32.00 24.33 -6.07
CA GLN A 476 31.31 25.24 -5.16
C GLN A 476 31.39 24.78 -3.70
N GLY A 477 31.62 23.49 -3.43
CA GLY A 477 31.75 22.93 -2.09
C GLY A 477 31.29 21.48 -1.99
N SER A 478 31.14 21.02 -0.74
CA SER A 478 30.69 19.67 -0.40
C SER A 478 29.35 19.69 0.31
N SER A 479 28.55 18.65 0.09
CA SER A 479 27.31 18.39 0.80
C SER A 479 27.56 17.95 2.26
N GLY A 480 26.48 17.80 3.03
CA GLY A 480 26.49 16.97 4.23
C GLY A 480 26.51 15.47 3.91
N ASP A 481 26.55 14.64 4.96
CA ASP A 481 26.39 13.19 4.85
C ASP A 481 25.00 12.82 4.30
N SER A 482 24.96 11.82 3.42
CA SER A 482 23.72 11.10 3.09
C SER A 482 23.12 10.41 4.33
N ARG A 483 21.87 9.93 4.18
CA ARG A 483 21.36 8.91 5.10
C ARG A 483 22.21 7.64 5.00
N ALA A 484 22.30 6.91 6.11
CA ALA A 484 23.13 5.72 6.18
C ALA A 484 22.43 4.51 5.54
N ALA A 485 23.16 3.76 4.72
CA ALA A 485 22.76 2.44 4.26
C ALA A 485 23.58 1.36 4.99
N SER A 486 22.97 0.21 5.24
CA SER A 486 23.60 -0.85 6.04
C SER A 486 23.53 -2.18 5.30
N ALA A 487 24.62 -2.94 5.35
CA ALA A 487 24.67 -4.29 4.81
C ALA A 487 25.72 -5.12 5.54
N ALA A 488 25.43 -6.40 5.73
CA ALA A 488 26.43 -7.41 6.00
C ALA A 488 27.16 -7.80 4.72
N THR A 489 28.47 -8.05 4.82
CA THR A 489 29.23 -8.72 3.76
C THR A 489 28.77 -10.18 3.65
N GLY A 490 27.74 -10.42 2.84
CA GLY A 490 27.02 -11.69 2.73
C GLY A 490 25.91 -11.78 3.79
N LEU A 491 25.82 -12.90 4.49
CA LEU A 491 24.90 -13.09 5.62
C LEU A 491 25.68 -13.11 6.95
N PRO A 492 25.06 -12.68 8.06
CA PRO A 492 25.70 -12.69 9.37
C PRO A 492 26.00 -14.12 9.80
N ALA A 493 27.19 -14.40 10.34
CA ALA A 493 27.48 -15.73 10.87
C ALA A 493 26.46 -16.13 11.97
N PRO A 494 26.00 -17.40 12.03
CA PRO A 494 26.42 -18.56 11.22
C PRO A 494 25.57 -18.78 9.95
N TRP A 495 24.82 -17.78 9.48
CA TRP A 495 23.98 -17.93 8.30
C TRP A 495 24.79 -18.11 7.02
N SER A 496 24.24 -18.89 6.10
CA SER A 496 24.72 -19.09 4.74
C SER A 496 23.51 -19.16 3.81
N THR A 497 23.73 -19.12 2.49
CA THR A 497 22.63 -19.12 1.54
C THR A 497 23.01 -19.83 0.25
N GLN A 498 22.04 -20.50 -0.36
CA GLN A 498 22.16 -21.17 -1.65
C GLN A 498 20.80 -21.34 -2.31
N ASP A 499 20.82 -21.59 -3.61
CA ASP A 499 19.64 -22.08 -4.32
C ASP A 499 19.50 -23.58 -4.09
N LEU A 500 18.25 -24.05 -3.96
CA LEU A 500 17.91 -25.46 -3.87
C LEU A 500 17.28 -25.94 -5.18
N GLY A 501 17.84 -27.01 -5.74
CA GLY A 501 17.43 -27.58 -7.02
C GLY A 501 18.06 -26.85 -8.21
N ASP A 502 17.65 -27.23 -9.42
CA ASP A 502 18.15 -26.66 -10.66
C ASP A 502 17.44 -25.32 -10.94
N VAL A 503 18.04 -24.23 -10.46
CA VAL A 503 17.54 -22.86 -10.64
C VAL A 503 18.25 -22.21 -11.82
N LYS A 504 17.50 -21.74 -12.83
CA LYS A 504 18.08 -21.08 -14.01
C LYS A 504 18.57 -19.66 -13.72
N ILE A 505 17.80 -18.89 -12.95
CA ILE A 505 18.15 -17.52 -12.54
C ILE A 505 18.54 -17.55 -11.07
N PRO A 506 19.84 -17.53 -10.72
CA PRO A 506 20.28 -17.65 -9.35
C PRO A 506 19.64 -16.61 -8.44
N GLY A 507 19.19 -17.05 -7.27
CA GLY A 507 18.67 -16.16 -6.25
C GLY A 507 19.80 -15.44 -5.50
N SER A 508 19.43 -14.48 -4.66
CA SER A 508 20.34 -13.82 -3.74
C SER A 508 19.73 -13.68 -2.35
N ALA A 509 20.57 -13.47 -1.34
CA ALA A 509 20.11 -13.12 0.00
C ALA A 509 21.03 -12.08 0.60
N ALA A 510 20.44 -11.04 1.19
CA ALA A 510 21.13 -9.95 1.85
C ALA A 510 20.63 -9.79 3.29
N PHE A 511 21.48 -9.24 4.16
CA PHE A 511 21.12 -8.86 5.51
C PHE A 511 21.53 -7.41 5.78
N ASP A 512 20.57 -6.55 6.14
CA ASP A 512 20.83 -5.12 6.35
C ASP A 512 21.26 -4.76 7.79
N GLY A 513 21.35 -5.77 8.68
CA GLY A 513 21.58 -5.58 10.11
C GLY A 513 20.35 -5.92 10.97
N GLU A 514 19.15 -5.86 10.38
CA GLU A 514 17.89 -6.15 11.07
C GLU A 514 17.01 -7.14 10.30
N ARG A 515 17.07 -7.13 8.96
CA ARG A 515 16.20 -7.89 8.06
C ARG A 515 16.99 -8.73 7.08
N PHE A 516 16.46 -9.91 6.78
CA PHE A 516 16.88 -10.71 5.64
C PHE A 516 16.01 -10.37 4.44
N VAL A 517 16.63 -10.09 3.30
CA VAL A 517 15.94 -9.88 2.01
C VAL A 517 16.43 -10.96 1.07
N LEU A 518 15.49 -11.75 0.54
CA LEU A 518 15.76 -12.82 -0.42
C LEU A 518 15.19 -12.41 -1.78
N GLU A 519 15.99 -12.65 -2.82
CA GLU A 519 15.56 -12.69 -4.22
C GLU A 519 15.59 -14.15 -4.66
N ALA A 520 14.52 -14.62 -5.29
CA ALA A 520 14.46 -15.98 -5.77
C ALA A 520 13.75 -16.04 -7.13
N SER A 521 14.30 -16.80 -8.06
CA SER A 521 13.47 -17.44 -9.08
C SER A 521 13.05 -18.83 -8.57
N GLY A 522 12.20 -19.53 -9.31
CA GLY A 522 11.95 -20.94 -9.05
C GLY A 522 10.57 -21.42 -9.43
N THR A 523 10.43 -22.73 -9.50
CA THR A 523 9.19 -23.47 -9.74
C THR A 523 8.70 -24.10 -8.43
N ALA A 524 7.83 -25.11 -8.50
CA ALA A 524 7.26 -25.77 -7.32
C ALA A 524 8.30 -26.34 -6.33
N ASP A 525 9.44 -26.84 -6.84
CA ASP A 525 10.46 -27.58 -6.06
C ASP A 525 11.80 -26.85 -5.95
N THR A 526 11.94 -25.67 -6.56
CA THR A 526 13.17 -24.88 -6.50
C THR A 526 12.94 -23.58 -5.73
N CYS A 527 13.92 -23.19 -4.92
CA CYS A 527 13.79 -22.04 -4.02
C CYS A 527 15.15 -21.48 -3.60
N ARG A 528 15.13 -20.24 -3.13
CA ARG A 528 16.23 -19.65 -2.37
C ARG A 528 16.12 -20.04 -0.90
N LEU A 529 17.23 -20.51 -0.32
CA LEU A 529 17.34 -20.81 1.11
C LEU A 529 18.43 -19.93 1.74
N ALA A 530 18.09 -19.21 2.80
CA ALA A 530 19.06 -18.75 3.80
C ALA A 530 18.96 -19.70 5.00
N HIS A 531 20.08 -20.23 5.51
CA HIS A 531 20.07 -21.27 6.53
C HIS A 531 21.22 -21.19 7.53
N LEU A 532 21.04 -21.86 8.68
CA LEU A 532 22.08 -22.13 9.67
C LEU A 532 21.89 -23.54 10.30
N PRO A 533 22.94 -24.13 10.88
CA PRO A 533 22.82 -25.43 11.56
C PRO A 533 22.05 -25.32 12.89
N LEU A 534 21.09 -26.21 13.10
CA LEU A 534 20.29 -26.36 14.31
C LEU A 534 20.58 -27.73 14.97
N PRO A 535 21.31 -27.76 16.10
CA PRO A 535 21.55 -29.01 16.83
C PRO A 535 20.33 -29.42 17.67
N GLY A 536 19.89 -30.67 17.50
CA GLY A 536 18.82 -31.28 18.29
C GLY A 536 17.43 -30.70 18.03
N ASP A 537 16.61 -30.72 19.08
CA ASP A 537 15.29 -30.09 19.10
C ASP A 537 15.42 -28.58 19.10
N GLY A 538 14.43 -27.89 18.53
CA GLY A 538 14.51 -26.44 18.40
C GLY A 538 13.38 -25.83 17.60
N THR A 539 13.43 -24.50 17.47
CA THR A 539 12.41 -23.70 16.84
C THR A 539 13.06 -22.65 15.95
N VAL A 540 12.52 -22.47 14.75
CA VAL A 540 12.78 -21.30 13.89
C VAL A 540 11.50 -20.46 13.82
N THR A 541 11.62 -19.17 14.10
CA THR A 541 10.53 -18.20 14.04
C THR A 541 10.96 -17.00 13.22
N ALA A 542 10.08 -16.49 12.37
CA ALA A 542 10.31 -15.27 11.60
C ALA A 542 8.99 -14.53 11.39
N ARG A 543 9.08 -13.24 11.09
CA ARG A 543 7.95 -12.47 10.56
C ARG A 543 8.26 -12.06 9.13
N ILE A 544 7.30 -12.31 8.24
CA ILE A 544 7.31 -11.87 6.85
C ILE A 544 6.85 -10.41 6.84
N VAL A 545 7.56 -9.52 6.16
CA VAL A 545 7.36 -8.06 6.35
C VAL A 545 7.09 -7.25 5.09
N TRP A 546 7.13 -7.86 3.91
CA TRP A 546 6.83 -7.18 2.64
C TRP A 546 5.63 -7.81 1.93
N PRO A 547 4.86 -7.02 1.16
CA PRO A 547 4.03 -7.60 0.12
C PRO A 547 4.94 -8.35 -0.86
N LEU A 548 4.57 -9.57 -1.22
CA LEU A 548 5.35 -10.34 -2.19
C LEU A 548 5.10 -9.77 -3.59
N SER A 549 6.17 -9.66 -4.39
CA SER A 549 6.08 -9.13 -5.75
C SER A 549 5.19 -10.00 -6.65
N SER A 550 5.05 -11.30 -6.35
CA SER A 550 4.11 -12.19 -7.01
C SER A 550 3.10 -12.79 -6.03
N GLN A 551 1.85 -12.85 -6.47
CA GLN A 551 0.76 -13.52 -5.75
C GLN A 551 0.87 -15.05 -5.73
N TYR A 552 1.86 -15.62 -6.41
CA TYR A 552 2.10 -17.06 -6.46
C TYR A 552 3.31 -17.49 -5.63
N SER A 553 4.05 -16.54 -5.08
CA SER A 553 5.25 -16.83 -4.31
C SER A 553 4.93 -17.63 -3.05
N LYS A 554 5.88 -18.48 -2.66
CA LYS A 554 5.86 -19.22 -1.39
C LYS A 554 6.98 -18.68 -0.52
N ILE A 555 6.67 -18.25 0.70
CA ILE A 555 7.63 -17.68 1.63
C ILE A 555 7.44 -18.27 3.02
N GLY A 556 8.50 -18.53 3.77
CA GLY A 556 8.34 -18.98 5.14
C GLY A 556 9.61 -19.47 5.81
N VAL A 557 9.42 -20.36 6.78
CA VAL A 557 10.52 -20.96 7.55
C VAL A 557 10.53 -22.48 7.39
N THR A 558 11.72 -23.09 7.46
CA THR A 558 11.91 -24.52 7.24
C THR A 558 12.90 -25.13 8.22
N LEU A 559 12.72 -26.41 8.54
CA LEU A 559 13.73 -27.30 9.09
C LEU A 559 14.01 -28.41 8.07
N ARG A 560 15.28 -28.58 7.69
CA ARG A 560 15.71 -29.56 6.68
C ARG A 560 16.80 -30.48 7.21
N ASP A 561 16.84 -31.72 6.72
CA ASP A 561 17.87 -32.69 7.09
C ASP A 561 19.24 -32.34 6.47
N SER A 562 19.23 -32.03 5.17
CA SER A 562 20.41 -31.59 4.43
C SER A 562 20.07 -30.42 3.50
N LEU A 563 21.11 -29.93 2.83
CA LEU A 563 21.03 -28.89 1.80
C LEU A 563 20.73 -29.45 0.40
N ASP A 564 20.49 -30.76 0.29
CA ASP A 564 20.05 -31.39 -0.97
C ASP A 564 18.59 -31.02 -1.25
N ALA A 565 18.26 -30.82 -2.54
CA ALA A 565 16.90 -30.48 -2.96
C ALA A 565 15.87 -31.54 -2.50
N ALA A 566 16.24 -32.82 -2.58
CA ALA A 566 15.40 -33.96 -2.21
C ALA A 566 15.38 -34.29 -0.70
N ALA A 567 16.03 -33.50 0.16
CA ALA A 567 16.14 -33.77 1.58
C ALA A 567 14.78 -33.76 2.31
N ALA A 568 14.69 -34.57 3.37
CA ALA A 568 13.58 -34.52 4.31
C ALA A 568 13.47 -33.11 4.91
N HIS A 569 12.25 -32.58 5.00
CA HIS A 569 12.02 -31.25 5.54
C HIS A 569 10.61 -31.05 6.07
N ALA A 570 10.47 -30.05 6.92
CA ALA A 570 9.21 -29.51 7.40
C ALA A 570 9.24 -27.98 7.28
N SER A 571 8.29 -27.43 6.54
CA SER A 571 8.21 -26.00 6.23
C SER A 571 6.85 -25.44 6.61
N MET A 572 6.85 -24.31 7.31
CA MET A 572 5.67 -23.48 7.50
C MET A 572 5.74 -22.31 6.53
N LEU A 573 4.91 -22.36 5.49
CA LEU A 573 4.87 -21.39 4.41
C LEU A 573 3.61 -20.52 4.48
N ILE A 574 3.76 -19.27 4.07
CA ILE A 574 2.69 -18.42 3.59
C ILE A 574 2.72 -18.49 2.07
N GLN A 575 1.60 -18.91 1.48
CA GLN A 575 1.48 -19.14 0.05
C GLN A 575 0.21 -18.47 -0.47
N GLY A 576 0.34 -17.75 -1.58
CA GLY A 576 -0.82 -17.32 -2.34
C GLY A 576 -1.38 -18.52 -3.10
N LEU A 577 -2.67 -18.79 -2.91
CA LEU A 577 -3.36 -19.90 -3.55
C LEU A 577 -4.33 -19.36 -4.60
N PRO A 578 -4.41 -20.00 -5.78
CA PRO A 578 -5.43 -19.64 -6.77
C PRO A 578 -6.82 -19.55 -6.13
N LEU A 579 -7.54 -18.44 -6.33
CA LEU A 579 -8.90 -18.14 -5.78
C LEU A 579 -9.03 -17.94 -4.28
N HIS A 580 -8.00 -18.24 -3.49
CA HIS A 580 -8.09 -18.24 -2.03
C HIS A 580 -7.30 -17.09 -1.42
N THR A 581 -7.58 -16.85 -0.14
CA THR A 581 -6.75 -16.03 0.74
C THR A 581 -5.31 -16.54 0.72
N TRP A 582 -4.35 -15.63 0.95
CA TRP A 582 -3.03 -16.07 1.39
C TRP A 582 -3.22 -16.97 2.59
N SER A 583 -2.53 -18.09 2.59
CA SER A 583 -2.80 -19.15 3.55
C SER A 583 -1.52 -19.68 4.17
N GLY A 584 -1.64 -20.10 5.43
CA GLY A 584 -0.66 -20.96 6.06
C GLY A 584 -0.73 -22.35 5.44
N VAL A 585 0.41 -22.82 4.92
CA VAL A 585 0.58 -24.14 4.32
C VAL A 585 1.70 -24.89 5.04
N TRP A 586 1.35 -26.00 5.70
CA TRP A 586 2.31 -26.92 6.30
C TRP A 586 2.81 -27.89 5.23
N SER A 587 4.03 -27.69 4.74
CA SER A 587 4.64 -28.49 3.66
C SER A 587 5.72 -29.40 4.21
N VAL A 588 5.64 -30.69 3.91
CA VAL A 588 6.50 -31.73 4.49
C VAL A 588 6.98 -32.72 3.44
N ARG A 589 8.27 -33.03 3.51
CA ARG A 589 8.85 -34.24 2.94
C ARG A 589 9.34 -35.11 4.10
N PRO A 590 8.70 -36.25 4.41
CA PRO A 590 8.97 -36.98 5.65
C PRO A 590 10.36 -37.64 5.65
N SER A 591 10.84 -38.13 4.51
CA SER A 591 12.17 -38.73 4.34
C SER A 591 12.78 -38.29 3.00
N ALA A 592 14.11 -38.41 2.86
CA ALA A 592 14.78 -38.02 1.61
C ALA A 592 14.18 -38.75 0.40
N GLY A 593 13.86 -38.01 -0.67
CA GLY A 593 13.25 -38.53 -1.89
C GLY A 593 11.75 -38.85 -1.84
N ALA A 594 11.10 -38.85 -0.65
CA ALA A 594 9.66 -39.06 -0.54
C ALA A 594 8.85 -37.93 -1.22
N ALA A 595 7.60 -38.17 -1.59
CA ALA A 595 6.73 -37.11 -2.12
C ALA A 595 6.51 -35.99 -1.08
N ILE A 596 6.32 -34.76 -1.56
CA ILE A 596 5.93 -33.64 -0.70
C ILE A 596 4.42 -33.73 -0.45
N SER A 597 4.03 -33.65 0.82
CA SER A 597 2.64 -33.45 1.24
C SER A 597 2.46 -32.03 1.77
N ALA A 598 1.29 -31.43 1.59
CA ALA A 598 0.98 -30.12 2.14
C ALA A 598 -0.44 -30.06 2.73
N THR A 599 -0.57 -29.56 3.97
CA THR A 599 -1.83 -29.53 4.74
C THR A 599 -2.13 -28.18 5.39
N GLY A 600 -3.42 -27.91 5.61
CA GLY A 600 -4.08 -26.70 6.12
C GLY A 600 -5.60 -26.98 6.12
N SER A 601 -6.56 -26.15 5.71
CA SER A 601 -8.00 -26.49 5.54
C SER A 601 -8.59 -26.21 4.13
N THR A 602 -9.47 -27.08 3.61
CA THR A 602 -10.23 -27.01 2.32
C THR A 602 -9.49 -27.39 1.01
N PRO A 603 -9.92 -28.43 0.28
CA PRO A 603 -9.34 -28.83 -1.01
C PRO A 603 -9.68 -27.87 -2.15
N VAL A 604 -8.70 -27.58 -3.02
CA VAL A 604 -8.95 -27.01 -4.36
C VAL A 604 -9.13 -28.19 -5.34
N PRO A 605 -10.31 -28.37 -5.97
CA PRO A 605 -10.52 -29.43 -6.93
C PRO A 605 -9.58 -29.32 -8.15
N PRO A 606 -9.06 -30.43 -8.72
CA PRO A 606 -8.18 -30.40 -9.89
C PRO A 606 -8.74 -29.64 -11.11
N THR A 607 -10.06 -29.65 -11.29
CA THR A 607 -10.74 -28.93 -12.39
C THR A 607 -10.74 -27.41 -12.20
N GLN A 608 -10.63 -26.92 -10.96
CA GLN A 608 -10.41 -25.50 -10.69
C GLN A 608 -8.96 -25.11 -11.02
N GLN A 609 -7.99 -25.98 -10.75
CA GLN A 609 -6.58 -25.74 -11.05
C GLN A 609 -6.37 -25.43 -12.55
N GLU A 610 -6.85 -26.27 -13.45
CA GLU A 610 -6.70 -26.07 -14.91
C GLU A 610 -7.36 -24.77 -15.41
N ALA A 611 -8.50 -24.38 -14.85
CA ALA A 611 -9.19 -23.16 -15.22
C ALA A 611 -8.40 -21.89 -14.84
N ILE A 612 -7.61 -21.94 -13.75
CA ILE A 612 -6.86 -20.79 -13.23
C ILE A 612 -5.40 -20.77 -13.70
N THR A 613 -4.80 -21.93 -13.96
CA THR A 613 -3.40 -22.03 -14.40
C THR A 613 -3.26 -22.10 -15.91
N THR A 614 -4.19 -22.77 -16.60
CA THR A 614 -4.05 -23.09 -18.04
C THR A 614 -4.96 -22.23 -18.92
N ASN A 615 -6.18 -21.91 -18.46
CA ASN A 615 -7.15 -21.11 -19.21
C ASN A 615 -7.13 -19.60 -18.88
N ALA A 616 -6.37 -19.17 -17.87
CA ALA A 616 -6.30 -17.76 -17.47
C ALA A 616 -5.41 -16.89 -18.39
N ALA A 617 -4.87 -17.47 -19.48
CA ALA A 617 -3.93 -16.82 -20.40
C ALA A 617 -2.65 -16.28 -19.72
N PHE A 618 -2.32 -16.79 -18.52
CA PHE A 618 -1.10 -16.45 -17.79
C PHE A 618 -0.07 -17.58 -17.87
N PRO A 619 1.22 -17.24 -17.92
CA PRO A 619 2.30 -18.21 -17.97
C PRO A 619 2.75 -18.53 -16.54
N ILE A 620 2.01 -19.42 -15.90
CA ILE A 620 2.29 -19.88 -14.54
C ILE A 620 2.86 -21.30 -14.65
N SER A 621 3.86 -21.61 -13.81
CA SER A 621 4.45 -22.94 -13.74
C SER A 621 3.39 -23.81 -13.09
N SER A 622 3.44 -25.13 -13.31
CA SER A 622 2.68 -26.00 -12.43
C SER A 622 3.05 -25.63 -10.99
N LEU A 623 2.10 -25.13 -10.20
CA LEU A 623 2.32 -24.70 -8.80
C LEU A 623 2.74 -25.88 -7.88
N GLY A 624 2.95 -27.06 -8.48
CA GLY A 624 3.06 -28.36 -7.87
C GLY A 624 1.68 -28.93 -7.61
N THR A 625 1.65 -30.02 -6.84
CA THR A 625 0.42 -30.44 -6.17
C THR A 625 0.01 -29.33 -5.20
N LEU A 626 -1.13 -28.69 -5.46
CA LEU A 626 -1.72 -27.77 -4.50
C LEU A 626 -2.02 -28.53 -3.20
N PRO A 627 -1.94 -27.87 -2.04
CA PRO A 627 -2.20 -28.56 -0.79
C PRO A 627 -3.61 -29.14 -0.80
N GLU A 628 -3.80 -30.31 -0.18
CA GLU A 628 -5.14 -30.90 0.01
C GLU A 628 -6.03 -29.97 0.85
N SER A 629 -5.42 -29.00 1.53
CA SER A 629 -6.05 -28.10 2.49
C SER A 629 -5.12 -26.90 2.84
N ALA A 630 -5.63 -25.67 3.06
CA ALA A 630 -4.86 -24.47 3.44
C ALA A 630 -5.50 -23.62 4.57
N THR A 631 -4.76 -23.03 5.52
CA THR A 631 -5.40 -22.21 6.60
C THR A 631 -5.45 -20.74 6.18
N PRO A 632 -6.65 -20.16 5.87
CA PRO A 632 -6.77 -18.77 5.46
C PRO A 632 -6.17 -17.80 6.45
N LEU A 633 -5.44 -16.80 5.96
CA LEU A 633 -5.19 -15.58 6.71
C LEU A 633 -6.47 -14.74 6.65
N GLU A 634 -6.85 -14.14 7.78
CA GLU A 634 -8.01 -13.26 7.88
C GLU A 634 -7.60 -11.80 7.60
N ALA A 635 -8.55 -10.99 7.10
CA ALA A 635 -8.41 -9.54 7.09
C ALA A 635 -8.15 -9.04 8.54
N PRO A 636 -7.29 -8.02 8.78
CA PRO A 636 -6.63 -7.11 7.82
C PRO A 636 -5.38 -7.64 7.12
N TYR A 637 -4.86 -8.81 7.51
CA TYR A 637 -3.55 -9.26 7.06
C TYR A 637 -3.54 -9.65 5.59
N VAL A 638 -4.72 -9.97 5.06
CA VAL A 638 -4.99 -10.08 3.64
C VAL A 638 -6.06 -9.10 3.19
N GLU A 639 -6.04 -8.76 1.91
CA GLU A 639 -7.05 -7.95 1.25
C GLU A 639 -7.58 -8.68 0.01
N GLY A 640 -8.87 -8.58 -0.25
CA GLY A 640 -9.38 -8.84 -1.59
C GLY A 640 -8.98 -7.71 -2.56
N ALA A 641 -8.33 -8.10 -3.64
CA ALA A 641 -8.00 -7.28 -4.79
C ALA A 641 -8.71 -7.79 -6.05
N GLY A 642 -8.56 -7.08 -7.17
CA GLY A 642 -9.38 -7.38 -8.34
C GLY A 642 -9.16 -8.76 -8.99
N ASP A 643 -8.03 -9.39 -8.70
CA ASP A 643 -7.60 -10.68 -9.23
C ASP A 643 -7.34 -11.76 -8.16
N GLY A 644 -7.69 -11.52 -6.89
CA GLY A 644 -7.51 -12.47 -5.80
C GLY A 644 -7.15 -11.80 -4.49
N TYR A 645 -6.57 -12.55 -3.55
CA TYR A 645 -6.14 -12.02 -2.25
C TYR A 645 -4.66 -11.64 -2.22
N ARG A 646 -4.30 -10.61 -1.45
CA ARG A 646 -2.92 -10.13 -1.28
C ARG A 646 -2.53 -10.01 0.19
N LEU A 647 -1.28 -10.30 0.54
CA LEU A 647 -0.74 -10.03 1.87
C LEU A 647 -0.60 -8.51 2.05
N ARG A 648 -1.35 -7.93 2.99
CA ARG A 648 -1.43 -6.47 3.25
C ARG A 648 -0.67 -6.01 4.49
N ALA A 649 -0.25 -6.95 5.34
CA ALA A 649 0.50 -6.63 6.56
C ALA A 649 1.50 -7.74 6.93
N PRO A 650 2.53 -7.41 7.73
CA PRO A 650 3.47 -8.41 8.23
C PRO A 650 2.79 -9.56 8.97
N TYR A 651 3.31 -10.78 8.83
CA TYR A 651 2.72 -11.99 9.42
C TYR A 651 3.78 -12.97 9.95
N TRP A 652 3.51 -13.62 11.08
CA TRP A 652 4.47 -14.50 11.73
C TRP A 652 4.32 -15.96 11.32
N VAL A 653 5.44 -16.64 11.20
CA VAL A 653 5.56 -18.07 10.88
C VAL A 653 6.56 -18.74 11.82
N ARG A 654 6.32 -20.02 12.13
CA ARG A 654 7.17 -20.81 13.02
C ARG A 654 7.17 -22.29 12.66
N VAL A 655 8.33 -22.94 12.77
CA VAL A 655 8.47 -24.40 12.82
C VAL A 655 9.13 -24.80 14.14
N THR A 656 8.61 -25.82 14.81
CA THR A 656 9.18 -26.40 16.04
C THR A 656 9.41 -27.89 15.87
N ARG A 657 10.61 -28.37 16.22
CA ARG A 657 10.99 -29.78 16.29
C ARG A 657 11.03 -30.25 17.75
N LYS A 658 10.41 -31.41 18.01
CA LYS A 658 10.53 -32.19 19.25
C LYS A 658 10.72 -33.66 18.92
N GLY A 659 11.92 -34.19 19.12
CA GLY A 659 12.35 -35.49 18.63
C GLY A 659 12.24 -35.60 17.10
N ARG A 660 11.42 -36.54 16.62
CA ARG A 660 11.09 -36.71 15.20
C ARG A 660 9.89 -35.87 14.74
N ARG A 661 9.15 -35.25 15.67
CA ARG A 661 7.92 -34.53 15.34
C ARG A 661 8.22 -33.06 15.07
N CYS A 662 7.83 -32.58 13.90
CA CYS A 662 7.85 -31.16 13.55
C CYS A 662 6.41 -30.61 13.53
N SER A 663 6.20 -29.40 14.02
CA SER A 663 4.93 -28.68 13.93
C SER A 663 5.10 -27.27 13.39
N GLY A 664 4.15 -26.85 12.56
CA GLY A 664 4.11 -25.53 11.94
C GLY A 664 2.98 -24.68 12.52
N ALA A 665 3.26 -23.41 12.77
CA ALA A 665 2.28 -22.47 13.29
C ALA A 665 2.43 -21.07 12.66
N ILE A 666 1.31 -20.35 12.61
CA ILE A 666 1.24 -18.97 12.12
C ILE A 666 0.65 -18.04 13.18
N SER A 667 0.95 -16.74 13.09
CA SER A 667 0.40 -15.76 14.05
C SER A 667 0.29 -14.34 13.46
N PRO A 668 -0.82 -13.63 13.72
CA PRO A 668 -0.96 -12.22 13.35
C PRO A 668 -0.14 -11.25 14.23
N ASP A 669 0.16 -11.63 15.47
CA ASP A 669 0.76 -10.74 16.49
C ASP A 669 2.08 -11.27 17.08
N GLY A 670 2.47 -12.50 16.76
CA GLY A 670 3.64 -13.18 17.30
C GLY A 670 3.45 -13.71 18.73
N ILE A 671 2.28 -13.52 19.32
CA ILE A 671 1.93 -13.88 20.69
C ILE A 671 0.94 -15.05 20.69
N ARG A 672 -0.14 -14.94 19.91
CA ARG A 672 -1.20 -15.95 19.77
C ARG A 672 -0.97 -16.76 18.52
N TRP A 673 -0.65 -18.04 18.69
CA TRP A 673 -0.24 -18.93 17.61
C TRP A 673 -1.32 -19.94 17.26
N THR A 674 -1.60 -20.10 15.97
CA THR A 674 -2.47 -21.14 15.41
C THR A 674 -1.59 -22.21 14.79
N GLN A 675 -1.68 -23.45 15.26
CA GLN A 675 -0.98 -24.58 14.63
C GLN A 675 -1.69 -24.95 13.32
N VAL A 676 -0.94 -25.02 12.23
CA VAL A 676 -1.44 -25.40 10.89
C VAL A 676 -1.29 -26.91 10.66
N GLY A 677 -0.19 -27.50 11.11
CA GLY A 677 0.08 -28.93 10.91
C GLY A 677 1.19 -29.48 11.79
N SER A 678 1.27 -30.80 11.86
CA SER A 678 2.30 -31.55 12.60
C SER A 678 2.55 -32.91 11.95
N THR A 679 3.81 -33.25 11.72
CA THR A 679 4.21 -34.49 11.04
C THR A 679 5.53 -35.02 11.59
N GLU A 680 5.74 -36.33 11.53
CA GLU A 680 7.04 -36.94 11.83
C GLU A 680 7.96 -36.87 10.61
N VAL A 681 9.19 -36.41 10.81
CA VAL A 681 10.17 -36.14 9.75
C VAL A 681 11.54 -36.70 10.14
N GLU A 682 12.19 -37.35 9.19
CA GLU A 682 13.53 -37.94 9.33
C GLU A 682 14.59 -36.85 9.25
N LEU A 683 14.73 -36.09 10.33
CA LEU A 683 15.81 -35.12 10.49
C LEU A 683 16.94 -35.74 11.32
N GLY A 684 18.17 -35.57 10.87
CA GLY A 684 19.39 -35.94 11.59
C GLY A 684 19.55 -35.18 12.91
N HIS A 685 20.61 -35.51 13.66
CA HIS A 685 20.88 -34.83 14.94
C HIS A 685 21.07 -33.32 14.75
N THR A 686 21.76 -32.91 13.70
CA THR A 686 21.86 -31.50 13.29
C THR A 686 21.02 -31.33 12.04
N ALA A 687 19.98 -30.51 12.14
CA ALA A 687 19.17 -30.08 10.99
C ALA A 687 19.64 -28.69 10.51
N TYR A 688 19.07 -28.20 9.43
CA TYR A 688 19.23 -26.83 8.96
C TYR A 688 17.94 -26.05 9.18
N ALA A 689 17.98 -25.03 10.03
CA ALA A 689 16.91 -24.06 10.14
C ALA A 689 17.10 -22.98 9.07
N GLY A 690 16.02 -22.56 8.41
CA GLY A 690 16.15 -21.59 7.33
C GLY A 690 14.92 -20.76 7.01
N LEU A 691 15.18 -19.71 6.23
CA LEU A 691 14.23 -18.82 5.59
C LEU A 691 14.16 -19.18 4.11
N VAL A 692 12.95 -19.38 3.60
CA VAL A 692 12.74 -19.89 2.24
C VAL A 692 11.87 -18.95 1.42
N LEU A 693 12.24 -18.75 0.16
CA LEU A 693 11.48 -18.01 -0.85
C LEU A 693 11.53 -18.74 -2.19
N THR A 694 10.39 -18.86 -2.86
CA THR A 694 10.32 -19.18 -4.29
C THR A 694 9.30 -18.25 -4.94
N SER A 695 9.64 -17.74 -6.13
CA SER A 695 8.75 -16.83 -6.84
C SER A 695 7.58 -17.56 -7.49
N CYS A 696 7.77 -18.83 -7.87
CA CYS A 696 6.83 -19.65 -8.65
C CYS A 696 6.44 -19.01 -9.99
N LEU A 697 7.26 -18.08 -10.50
CA LEU A 697 7.06 -17.42 -11.78
C LEU A 697 7.21 -18.47 -12.88
N GLY A 698 6.24 -18.52 -13.78
CA GLY A 698 5.90 -19.76 -14.43
C GLY A 698 6.77 -20.27 -15.56
N VAL A 699 7.89 -19.59 -15.74
CA VAL A 699 8.71 -19.68 -16.92
C VAL A 699 10.15 -19.66 -16.48
N ASP A 700 10.83 -20.74 -16.79
CA ASP A 700 12.27 -20.87 -16.56
C ASP A 700 12.99 -20.32 -17.80
N GLU A 701 12.94 -19.00 -18.00
CA GLU A 701 13.57 -18.30 -19.14
C GLU A 701 14.37 -17.09 -18.68
N ASP A 702 15.38 -16.69 -19.44
CA ASP A 702 16.32 -15.61 -19.09
C ASP A 702 15.66 -14.23 -18.93
N TYR A 703 14.42 -14.08 -19.43
CA TYR A 703 13.61 -12.88 -19.31
C TYR A 703 12.63 -12.89 -18.13
N ALA A 704 12.59 -13.98 -17.36
CA ALA A 704 11.79 -14.04 -16.14
C ALA A 704 12.47 -13.26 -15.01
N GLU A 705 11.79 -12.30 -14.42
CA GLU A 705 12.34 -11.63 -13.25
C GLU A 705 12.32 -12.51 -11.99
N THR A 706 13.06 -12.14 -10.95
CA THR A 706 13.00 -12.78 -9.63
C THR A 706 11.83 -12.22 -8.79
N GLY A 707 11.36 -13.01 -7.83
CA GLY A 707 10.49 -12.55 -6.77
C GLY A 707 11.27 -12.14 -5.52
N THR A 708 10.75 -11.15 -4.78
CA THR A 708 11.38 -10.65 -3.55
C THR A 708 10.57 -11.01 -2.32
N GLY A 709 11.25 -11.36 -1.23
CA GLY A 709 10.65 -11.61 0.07
C GLY A 709 11.57 -11.18 1.21
N ALA A 710 11.00 -10.63 2.28
CA ALA A 710 11.78 -10.15 3.42
C ALA A 710 11.28 -10.72 4.75
N PHE A 711 12.23 -10.97 5.64
CA PHE A 711 12.01 -11.47 7.00
C PHE A 711 12.66 -10.56 8.03
N ASP A 712 11.96 -10.33 9.13
CA ASP A 712 12.52 -9.71 10.33
C ASP A 712 12.19 -10.55 11.57
N ASN A 713 12.66 -10.09 12.73
CA ASN A 713 12.44 -10.77 14.03
C ASN A 713 12.80 -12.26 13.98
N VAL A 714 13.78 -12.61 13.14
CA VAL A 714 14.20 -13.99 12.97
C VAL A 714 14.84 -14.45 14.29
N THR A 715 14.45 -15.64 14.74
CA THR A 715 15.02 -16.29 15.93
C THR A 715 15.12 -17.78 15.68
N VAL A 716 16.22 -18.36 16.13
CA VAL A 716 16.47 -19.80 16.12
C VAL A 716 16.92 -20.22 17.51
N THR A 717 16.16 -21.10 18.13
CA THR A 717 16.46 -21.69 19.44
C THR A 717 16.63 -23.19 19.32
N SER A 718 17.48 -23.75 20.16
CA SER A 718 17.69 -25.19 20.31
C SER A 718 17.39 -25.63 21.73
N ALA A 719 17.38 -26.93 21.98
CA ALA A 719 17.37 -27.50 23.32
C ALA A 719 18.56 -27.04 24.19
N PHE A 720 19.63 -26.54 23.57
CA PHE A 720 20.83 -26.03 24.25
C PHE A 720 20.83 -24.50 24.46
N GLY A 721 19.77 -23.81 24.06
CA GLY A 721 19.64 -22.35 24.18
C GLY A 721 19.51 -21.64 22.84
N GLU A 722 19.75 -20.33 22.85
CA GLU A 722 19.71 -19.49 21.64
C GLU A 722 20.82 -19.91 20.66
N VAL A 723 20.44 -20.24 19.42
CA VAL A 723 21.37 -20.48 18.32
C VAL A 723 21.65 -19.17 17.59
N TRP A 724 20.59 -18.40 17.35
CA TRP A 724 20.67 -17.07 16.76
C TRP A 724 19.42 -16.26 17.05
N ALA A 725 19.58 -14.96 17.32
CA ALA A 725 18.48 -14.00 17.32
C ALA A 725 18.95 -12.71 16.64
N VAL A 726 18.03 -12.04 15.95
CA VAL A 726 18.30 -10.68 15.49
C VAL A 726 18.67 -9.81 16.69
N SER A 727 19.68 -8.96 16.54
CA SER A 727 20.08 -8.05 17.61
C SER A 727 18.96 -7.06 17.93
N ARG A 728 18.98 -6.50 19.14
CA ARG A 728 18.18 -5.31 19.44
C ARG A 728 18.55 -4.18 18.48
N PRO A 729 17.61 -3.29 18.10
CA PRO A 729 17.91 -2.15 17.25
C PRO A 729 19.05 -1.30 17.83
N ALA A 730 19.99 -0.92 16.97
CA ALA A 730 21.15 -0.14 17.37
C ALA A 730 20.96 1.37 17.20
N ALA A 731 20.07 1.79 16.29
CA ALA A 731 19.77 3.19 16.02
C ALA A 731 18.70 3.74 16.98
N VAL A 732 18.84 5.03 17.33
CA VAL A 732 17.76 5.78 17.98
C VAL A 732 16.65 6.09 16.98
N ALA A 733 15.41 6.16 17.46
CA ALA A 733 14.32 6.66 16.64
C ALA A 733 14.52 8.16 16.37
N THR A 734 14.29 8.63 15.15
CA THR A 734 14.46 10.02 14.77
C THR A 734 13.13 10.66 14.38
N GLY A 735 13.03 11.99 14.45
CA GLY A 735 11.86 12.73 13.96
C GLY A 735 10.61 12.56 14.83
N LEU A 736 10.75 12.18 16.11
CA LEU A 736 9.63 12.16 17.04
C LEU A 736 9.13 13.58 17.30
N THR A 737 7.86 13.80 17.02
CA THR A 737 7.13 15.02 17.37
C THR A 737 6.02 14.68 18.36
N ALA A 738 5.72 15.64 19.23
CA ALA A 738 4.59 15.59 20.15
C ALA A 738 3.87 16.93 20.05
N THR A 739 2.59 16.92 19.68
CA THR A 739 1.77 18.14 19.59
C THR A 739 0.51 17.99 20.42
N ALA A 740 0.10 19.07 21.08
CA ALA A 740 -1.19 19.09 21.77
C ALA A 740 -2.29 19.17 20.70
N GLY A 741 -3.00 18.07 20.49
CA GLY A 741 -4.19 18.00 19.65
C GLY A 741 -5.42 18.56 20.38
N ALA A 742 -6.60 18.36 19.79
CA ALA A 742 -7.86 18.75 20.42
C ALA A 742 -8.17 17.86 21.64
N ASP A 743 -7.93 16.55 21.51
CA ASP A 743 -8.37 15.55 22.50
C ASP A 743 -7.21 14.70 23.08
N ALA A 744 -6.03 14.73 22.47
CA ALA A 744 -4.88 13.94 22.87
C ALA A 744 -3.56 14.66 22.57
N VAL A 745 -2.47 14.16 23.16
CA VAL A 745 -1.14 14.44 22.60
C VAL A 745 -0.93 13.56 21.38
N GLU A 746 -0.76 14.17 20.22
CA GLU A 746 -0.51 13.48 18.96
C GLU A 746 1.00 13.28 18.79
N LEU A 747 1.40 12.01 18.74
CA LEU A 747 2.77 11.62 18.42
C LEU A 747 2.87 11.20 16.96
N ALA A 748 3.92 11.68 16.29
CA ALA A 748 4.26 11.23 14.95
C ALA A 748 5.78 11.10 14.80
N TRP A 749 6.21 10.06 14.08
CA TRP A 749 7.58 9.86 13.65
C TRP A 749 7.60 9.00 12.38
N THR A 750 8.77 8.86 11.77
CA THR A 750 8.94 8.13 10.52
C THR A 750 10.11 7.14 10.64
N ASP A 751 9.94 5.95 10.06
CA ASP A 751 11.01 4.94 9.93
C ASP A 751 10.96 4.37 8.50
N PRO A 752 12.06 4.40 7.73
CA PRO A 752 12.14 3.71 6.43
C PRO A 752 11.99 2.19 6.53
N ASP A 753 12.14 1.61 7.72
CA ASP A 753 11.79 0.23 7.97
C ASP A 753 10.27 0.06 8.18
N LEU A 754 9.58 -0.35 7.12
CA LEU A 754 8.13 -0.64 7.11
C LEU A 754 7.72 -1.71 8.14
N SER A 755 8.67 -2.54 8.57
CA SER A 755 8.44 -3.57 9.59
C SER A 755 8.58 -3.05 11.01
N ALA A 756 9.11 -1.85 11.20
CA ALA A 756 9.46 -1.33 12.51
C ALA A 756 8.26 -1.38 13.46
N ARG A 757 8.53 -1.83 14.68
CA ARG A 757 7.58 -1.81 15.79
C ARG A 757 8.21 -1.07 16.95
N TYR A 758 7.37 -0.33 17.65
CA TYR A 758 7.80 0.60 18.67
C TYR A 758 7.07 0.37 19.98
N LYS A 759 7.77 0.69 21.06
CA LYS A 759 7.17 1.05 22.33
C LYS A 759 7.09 2.57 22.44
N VAL A 760 5.95 3.07 22.88
CA VAL A 760 5.78 4.48 23.27
C VAL A 760 5.93 4.55 24.78
N LEU A 761 6.79 5.44 25.25
CA LEU A 761 7.05 5.66 26.66
C LEU A 761 6.86 7.13 27.03
N ARG A 762 6.41 7.37 28.25
CA ARG A 762 6.05 8.70 28.76
C ARG A 762 6.64 8.96 30.15
N SER A 763 6.97 10.22 30.43
CA SER A 763 7.35 10.71 31.76
C SER A 763 6.86 12.14 31.98
N THR A 764 6.76 12.58 33.23
CA THR A 764 6.52 13.99 33.60
C THR A 764 7.82 14.79 33.74
N ALA A 765 8.98 14.14 33.57
CA ALA A 765 10.29 14.77 33.59
C ALA A 765 11.07 14.41 32.31
N ALA A 766 11.89 15.35 31.81
CA ALA A 766 12.64 15.19 30.58
C ALA A 766 13.74 14.11 30.67
N ASP A 767 14.21 13.80 31.87
CA ASP A 767 15.23 12.78 32.15
C ASP A 767 14.64 11.45 32.64
N GLY A 768 13.31 11.35 32.72
CA GLY A 768 12.59 10.17 33.17
C GLY A 768 12.36 10.13 34.70
N PRO A 769 12.01 8.96 35.27
CA PRO A 769 11.89 7.66 34.63
C PRO A 769 10.71 7.58 33.65
N TYR A 770 10.91 6.85 32.55
CA TYR A 770 9.88 6.61 31.53
C TYR A 770 9.14 5.29 31.78
N HIS A 771 7.81 5.30 31.66
CA HIS A 771 6.98 4.09 31.66
C HIS A 771 6.39 3.84 30.27
N THR A 772 6.24 2.58 29.90
CA THR A 772 5.62 2.20 28.62
C THR A 772 4.11 2.39 28.68
N ILE A 773 3.55 3.13 27.73
CA ILE A 773 2.10 3.35 27.59
C ILE A 773 1.50 2.58 26.41
N ALA A 774 2.32 2.23 25.41
CA ALA A 774 1.90 1.39 24.30
C ALA A 774 3.05 0.52 23.73
N THR A 775 2.70 -0.61 23.13
CA THR A 775 3.64 -1.56 22.52
C THR A 775 3.14 -2.04 21.17
N GLY A 776 4.06 -2.37 20.26
CA GLY A 776 3.71 -2.89 18.94
C GLY A 776 3.19 -1.82 17.99
N ILE A 777 3.47 -0.53 18.27
CA ILE A 777 3.08 0.59 17.42
C ILE A 777 3.93 0.55 16.15
N GLY A 778 3.28 0.61 15.00
CA GLY A 778 3.93 0.58 13.70
C GLY A 778 3.13 1.39 12.68
N PRO A 779 3.60 1.46 11.43
CA PRO A 779 2.91 2.19 10.38
C PRO A 779 1.56 1.55 10.04
N VAL A 780 0.65 2.37 9.50
CA VAL A 780 -0.58 1.90 8.88
C VAL A 780 -0.23 1.31 7.50
N GLY A 781 -0.64 0.08 7.23
CA GLY A 781 -0.26 -0.64 6.01
C GLY A 781 1.25 -0.88 5.91
N PHE A 782 1.84 -0.57 4.75
CA PHE A 782 3.27 -0.68 4.46
C PHE A 782 3.94 0.70 4.31
N GLY A 783 3.41 1.74 4.96
CA GLY A 783 4.04 3.06 4.95
C GLY A 783 5.22 3.21 5.92
N THR A 784 5.90 4.35 5.85
CA THR A 784 7.02 4.73 6.74
C THR A 784 6.57 5.58 7.92
N ARG A 785 5.34 6.10 7.86
CA ARG A 785 4.81 7.05 8.83
C ARG A 785 4.08 6.35 9.97
N ILE A 786 4.43 6.72 11.20
CA ILE A 786 3.93 6.09 12.42
C ILE A 786 3.27 7.16 13.28
N ARG A 787 2.11 6.82 13.84
CA ARG A 787 1.32 7.71 14.69
C ARG A 787 0.84 7.02 15.96
N TYR A 788 0.67 7.81 17.00
CA TYR A 788 0.03 7.38 18.24
C TYR A 788 -0.59 8.59 18.96
N ALA A 789 -1.88 8.51 19.27
CA ALA A 789 -2.57 9.49 20.10
C ALA A 789 -2.54 9.04 21.57
N ASP A 790 -1.98 9.87 22.46
CA ASP A 790 -2.05 9.66 23.91
C ASP A 790 -3.11 10.56 24.54
N ALA A 791 -4.26 9.98 24.87
CA ALA A 791 -5.33 10.62 25.65
C ALA A 791 -5.36 10.17 27.12
N THR A 792 -4.34 9.43 27.57
CA THR A 792 -4.35 8.77 28.90
C THR A 792 -3.76 9.63 30.01
N GLY A 793 -3.23 10.82 29.69
CA GLY A 793 -2.60 11.70 30.67
C GLY A 793 -3.57 12.64 31.38
N THR A 794 -3.07 13.34 32.39
CA THR A 794 -3.83 14.35 33.12
C THR A 794 -3.81 15.69 32.36
N PRO A 795 -4.98 16.28 32.02
CA PRO A 795 -5.05 17.57 31.33
C PRO A 795 -4.22 18.66 32.03
N GLY A 796 -3.56 19.50 31.23
CA GLY A 796 -2.68 20.58 31.69
C GLY A 796 -1.28 20.12 32.13
N THR A 797 -1.03 18.82 32.27
CA THR A 797 0.31 18.29 32.59
C THR A 797 1.15 18.20 31.32
N THR A 798 2.37 18.76 31.34
CA THR A 798 3.36 18.54 30.28
C THR A 798 3.98 17.16 30.43
N TYR A 799 3.90 16.37 29.37
CA TYR A 799 4.53 15.06 29.28
C TYR A 799 5.67 15.07 28.28
N HIS A 800 6.69 14.28 28.61
CA HIS A 800 7.83 13.98 27.77
C HIS A 800 7.67 12.56 27.23
N TYR A 801 7.80 12.41 25.91
CA TYR A 801 7.61 11.18 25.17
C TYR A 801 8.90 10.74 24.51
N VAL A 802 9.19 9.45 24.60
CA VAL A 802 10.24 8.79 23.83
C VAL A 802 9.66 7.55 23.17
N VAL A 803 10.15 7.23 21.98
CA VAL A 803 9.78 6.00 21.27
C VAL A 803 11.00 5.13 21.06
N ALA A 804 10.84 3.83 21.23
CA ALA A 804 11.94 2.88 21.12
C ALA A 804 11.57 1.75 20.17
N LYS A 805 12.35 1.59 19.09
CA LYS A 805 12.20 0.47 18.17
C LYS A 805 12.43 -0.85 18.92
N THR A 806 11.68 -1.88 18.56
CA THR A 806 11.75 -3.20 19.18
C THR A 806 11.84 -4.31 18.15
N THR A 807 12.70 -5.28 18.44
CA THR A 807 12.77 -6.56 17.75
C THR A 807 12.68 -7.70 18.77
N ALA A 808 12.72 -8.95 18.31
CA ALA A 808 12.84 -10.13 19.15
C ALA A 808 14.10 -10.09 20.04
N GLY A 809 15.18 -9.41 19.59
CA GLY A 809 16.38 -9.16 20.39
C GLY A 809 16.21 -8.11 21.48
N GLY A 810 15.06 -7.43 21.55
CA GLY A 810 14.69 -6.49 22.59
C GLY A 810 14.53 -5.05 22.10
N ARG A 811 14.59 -4.12 23.06
CA ARG A 811 14.36 -2.69 22.84
C ARG A 811 15.66 -1.98 22.46
N GLY A 812 15.59 -1.11 21.46
CA GLY A 812 16.65 -0.18 21.09
C GLY A 812 16.85 0.96 22.11
N PRO A 813 17.83 1.85 21.84
CA PRO A 813 18.09 3.03 22.66
C PRO A 813 16.93 4.04 22.62
N LEU A 814 16.85 4.91 23.63
CA LEU A 814 15.86 5.98 23.69
C LEU A 814 16.42 7.24 23.01
N PRO A 815 15.61 7.95 22.19
CA PRO A 815 15.99 9.25 21.66
C PRO A 815 15.82 10.36 22.70
N GLU A 816 16.20 11.59 22.32
CA GLU A 816 15.78 12.80 23.02
C GLU A 816 14.24 12.90 23.07
N PRO A 817 13.65 13.35 24.18
CA PRO A 817 12.21 13.38 24.32
C PRO A 817 11.54 14.52 23.54
N ALA A 818 10.40 14.23 22.94
CA ALA A 818 9.44 15.25 22.50
C ALA A 818 8.48 15.59 23.64
N ALA A 819 8.08 16.85 23.78
CA ALA A 819 7.22 17.28 24.88
C ALA A 819 5.99 18.04 24.39
N ALA A 820 4.85 17.77 25.02
CA ALA A 820 3.61 18.52 24.80
C ALA A 820 2.76 18.57 26.08
N PRO A 821 2.01 19.67 26.31
CA PRO A 821 0.97 19.69 27.33
C PRO A 821 -0.19 18.78 26.92
N MET A 822 -0.68 17.97 27.85
CA MET A 822 -1.88 17.17 27.65
C MET A 822 -3.09 18.11 27.51
N PRO A 823 -3.82 18.08 26.39
CA PRO A 823 -5.02 18.91 26.23
C PRO A 823 -6.15 18.45 27.16
N THR A 824 -7.16 19.30 27.30
CA THR A 824 -8.43 18.90 27.90
C THR A 824 -9.34 18.39 26.78
N PRO A 825 -9.60 17.07 26.68
CA PRO A 825 -10.46 16.56 25.63
C PRO A 825 -11.91 16.98 25.83
N ALA A 826 -12.72 16.89 24.77
CA ALA A 826 -14.17 16.90 24.91
C ALA A 826 -14.69 15.54 25.42
N THR A 827 -15.89 15.50 26.00
CA THR A 827 -16.51 14.23 26.42
C THR A 827 -16.75 13.32 25.19
N PRO A 828 -16.41 12.02 25.25
CA PRO A 828 -16.60 11.12 24.11
C PRO A 828 -18.05 11.03 23.66
N GLN A 829 -18.27 10.91 22.35
CA GLN A 829 -19.60 10.67 21.79
C GLN A 829 -19.60 9.36 21.01
N LEU A 830 -20.47 8.42 21.38
CA LEU A 830 -20.58 7.14 20.68
C LEU A 830 -21.03 7.32 19.23
N THR A 831 -20.30 6.67 18.31
CA THR A 831 -20.53 6.72 16.85
C THR A 831 -20.74 5.32 16.25
N SER A 832 -20.60 4.25 17.04
CA SER A 832 -20.92 2.89 16.61
C SER A 832 -22.42 2.70 16.37
N ALA A 833 -22.76 1.67 15.58
CA ALA A 833 -24.16 1.30 15.33
C ALA A 833 -24.91 1.00 16.65
N THR A 834 -26.14 1.49 16.75
CA THR A 834 -27.00 1.31 17.94
C THR A 834 -27.84 0.04 17.89
N MET A 835 -27.70 -0.76 16.83
CA MET A 835 -28.37 -2.05 16.65
C MET A 835 -27.36 -3.11 16.22
N ALA A 836 -27.45 -4.30 16.80
CA ALA A 836 -26.68 -5.46 16.40
C ALA A 836 -27.50 -6.75 16.52
N PHE A 837 -27.12 -7.75 15.73
CA PHE A 837 -27.80 -9.04 15.66
C PHE A 837 -26.77 -10.15 15.87
N ALA A 838 -27.06 -11.06 16.79
CA ALA A 838 -26.26 -12.25 17.09
C ALA A 838 -27.13 -13.50 17.04
N ASN A 839 -26.52 -14.68 17.16
CA ASN A 839 -27.25 -15.92 17.35
C ASN A 839 -26.68 -16.72 18.51
N GLN A 840 -27.57 -17.39 19.24
CA GLN A 840 -27.21 -18.32 20.30
C GLN A 840 -26.23 -19.38 19.76
N GLY A 841 -25.18 -19.66 20.52
CA GLY A 841 -24.18 -20.68 20.19
C GLY A 841 -23.21 -20.28 19.06
N VAL A 842 -23.33 -19.08 18.48
CA VAL A 842 -22.45 -18.63 17.38
C VAL A 842 -21.54 -17.47 17.80
N PRO A 843 -20.23 -17.50 17.44
CA PRO A 843 -19.33 -16.39 17.73
C PRO A 843 -19.85 -15.04 17.21
N PHE A 844 -19.87 -14.04 18.08
CA PHE A 844 -20.31 -12.67 17.80
C PHE A 844 -19.17 -11.68 18.05
N ARG A 845 -19.12 -10.62 17.23
CA ARG A 845 -18.17 -9.51 17.37
C ARG A 845 -18.84 -8.18 17.01
N HIS A 846 -18.69 -7.17 17.85
CA HIS A 846 -19.18 -5.80 17.60
C HIS A 846 -18.22 -4.79 18.23
N LEU A 847 -17.80 -3.77 17.47
CA LEU A 847 -16.85 -2.76 17.94
C LEU A 847 -17.57 -1.47 18.33
N LEU A 848 -17.48 -1.08 19.59
CA LEU A 848 -17.90 0.24 20.05
C LEU A 848 -16.91 1.31 19.56
N ARG A 849 -17.45 2.45 19.10
CA ARG A 849 -16.67 3.59 18.59
C ARG A 849 -17.17 4.86 19.22
N ALA A 850 -16.26 5.79 19.49
CA ALA A 850 -16.61 7.13 19.93
C ALA A 850 -15.61 8.18 19.40
N SER A 851 -16.05 9.43 19.29
CA SER A 851 -15.18 10.59 19.08
C SER A 851 -14.41 10.96 20.35
N HIS A 852 -13.49 11.92 20.23
CA HIS A 852 -12.75 12.53 21.35
C HIS A 852 -11.91 11.55 22.17
N GLU A 853 -11.17 10.67 21.48
CA GLU A 853 -10.15 9.76 22.02
C GLU A 853 -10.57 9.03 23.33
N PRO A 854 -11.55 8.13 23.26
CA PRO A 854 -11.97 7.33 24.41
C PRO A 854 -10.83 6.41 24.88
N ILE A 855 -10.59 6.37 26.19
CA ILE A 855 -9.56 5.50 26.81
C ILE A 855 -10.16 4.32 27.58
N ARG A 856 -11.49 4.33 27.78
CA ARG A 856 -12.23 3.25 28.43
C ARG A 856 -13.58 3.03 27.76
N PHE A 857 -14.01 1.77 27.73
CA PHE A 857 -15.32 1.34 27.28
C PHE A 857 -15.98 0.41 28.31
N THR A 858 -17.30 0.53 28.45
CA THR A 858 -18.13 -0.45 29.16
C THR A 858 -19.37 -0.82 28.34
N ALA A 859 -19.94 -1.98 28.64
CA ALA A 859 -21.14 -2.51 28.01
C ALA A 859 -21.88 -3.32 29.07
N ASP A 860 -22.86 -2.68 29.73
CA ASP A 860 -23.62 -3.25 30.83
C ASP A 860 -24.97 -3.80 30.32
N GLY A 861 -25.34 -5.01 30.74
CA GLY A 861 -26.53 -5.72 30.25
C GLY A 861 -26.28 -6.61 29.02
N LEU A 862 -25.03 -7.00 28.76
CA LEU A 862 -24.72 -8.04 27.77
C LEU A 862 -25.29 -9.41 28.21
N PRO A 863 -25.79 -10.24 27.27
CA PRO A 863 -26.15 -11.63 27.57
C PRO A 863 -24.93 -12.46 27.99
N ASP A 864 -25.19 -13.56 28.69
CA ASP A 864 -24.15 -14.50 29.10
C ASP A 864 -23.37 -15.03 27.88
N GLY A 865 -22.08 -15.29 28.09
CA GLY A 865 -21.14 -15.68 27.04
C GLY A 865 -20.55 -14.53 26.20
N LEU A 866 -21.06 -13.29 26.31
CA LEU A 866 -20.46 -12.09 25.72
C LEU A 866 -19.65 -11.26 26.73
N ARG A 867 -18.61 -10.57 26.25
CA ARG A 867 -17.81 -9.63 27.05
C ARG A 867 -17.31 -8.46 26.22
N VAL A 868 -17.05 -7.34 26.87
CA VAL A 868 -16.38 -6.18 26.26
C VAL A 868 -14.91 -6.09 26.69
N ASP A 869 -14.02 -5.87 25.73
CA ASP A 869 -12.66 -5.39 26.03
C ASP A 869 -12.73 -3.90 26.39
N ARG A 870 -12.48 -3.60 27.66
CA ARG A 870 -12.60 -2.23 28.21
C ARG A 870 -11.66 -1.21 27.58
N ARG A 871 -10.61 -1.65 26.87
CA ARG A 871 -9.66 -0.76 26.21
C ARG A 871 -10.01 -0.55 24.74
N THR A 872 -10.39 -1.61 24.03
CA THR A 872 -10.63 -1.55 22.58
C THR A 872 -12.08 -1.28 22.22
N GLY A 873 -13.03 -1.50 23.14
CA GLY A 873 -14.46 -1.42 22.87
C GLY A 873 -15.01 -2.63 22.11
N LEU A 874 -14.19 -3.67 21.87
CA LEU A 874 -14.64 -4.88 21.18
C LEU A 874 -15.50 -5.74 22.11
N ILE A 875 -16.80 -5.82 21.79
CA ILE A 875 -17.71 -6.82 22.34
C ILE A 875 -17.50 -8.11 21.55
N CYS A 876 -17.17 -9.20 22.23
CA CYS A 876 -16.97 -10.51 21.61
C CYS A 876 -17.34 -11.68 22.52
N GLY A 877 -17.61 -12.84 21.94
CA GLY A 877 -17.95 -14.06 22.67
C GLY A 877 -18.93 -14.93 21.89
N THR A 878 -19.56 -15.86 22.57
CA THR A 878 -20.61 -16.72 22.02
C THR A 878 -21.79 -16.65 22.98
N PRO A 879 -22.91 -16.00 22.60
CA PRO A 879 -24.04 -15.88 23.50
C PRO A 879 -24.69 -17.25 23.70
N ASP A 880 -25.14 -17.54 24.92
CA ASP A 880 -25.71 -18.83 25.30
C ASP A 880 -27.23 -18.82 25.43
N GLU A 881 -27.87 -17.65 25.26
CA GLU A 881 -29.33 -17.48 25.29
C GLU A 881 -29.85 -16.61 24.14
N THR A 882 -31.13 -16.79 23.78
CA THR A 882 -31.85 -15.94 22.81
C THR A 882 -32.63 -14.83 23.54
N GLY A 883 -32.88 -13.71 22.86
CA GLY A 883 -33.67 -12.61 23.43
C GLY A 883 -33.33 -11.24 22.85
N GLU A 884 -34.01 -10.22 23.38
CA GLU A 884 -33.76 -8.81 23.09
C GLU A 884 -33.06 -8.17 24.29
N PHE A 885 -31.84 -7.66 24.09
CA PHE A 885 -31.01 -7.08 25.14
C PHE A 885 -30.82 -5.59 24.87
N THR A 886 -31.07 -4.78 25.91
CA THR A 886 -30.78 -3.34 25.89
C THR A 886 -29.46 -3.13 26.64
N VAL A 887 -28.36 -3.02 25.89
CA VAL A 887 -27.02 -2.89 26.45
C VAL A 887 -26.70 -1.41 26.61
N THR A 888 -26.38 -0.98 27.84
CA THR A 888 -25.89 0.38 28.09
C THR A 888 -24.41 0.43 27.75
N THR A 889 -24.05 1.21 26.74
CA THR A 889 -22.67 1.35 26.28
C THR A 889 -22.10 2.68 26.75
N THR A 890 -20.86 2.67 27.21
CA THR A 890 -20.19 3.89 27.69
C THR A 890 -18.82 4.01 27.06
N ALA A 891 -18.46 5.21 26.62
CA ALA A 891 -17.11 5.59 26.21
C ALA A 891 -16.64 6.74 27.09
N GLY A 892 -15.45 6.63 27.68
CA GLY A 892 -14.98 7.59 28.66
C GLY A 892 -13.54 8.07 28.45
N ASN A 893 -13.27 9.31 28.83
CA ASN A 893 -11.94 9.91 28.87
C ASN A 893 -11.77 10.79 30.14
N ALA A 894 -10.75 11.66 30.16
CA ALA A 894 -10.47 12.54 31.30
C ALA A 894 -11.54 13.62 31.55
N ALA A 895 -12.36 13.96 30.54
CA ALA A 895 -13.43 14.95 30.65
C ALA A 895 -14.75 14.36 31.18
N GLY A 896 -14.96 13.05 31.04
CA GLY A 896 -16.16 12.36 31.54
C GLY A 896 -16.50 11.11 30.75
N ASP A 897 -17.76 10.69 30.88
CA ASP A 897 -18.35 9.55 30.20
C ASP A 897 -19.46 10.01 29.23
N GLY A 898 -19.43 9.48 28.01
CA GLY A 898 -20.55 9.50 27.07
C GLY A 898 -21.26 8.15 27.07
N THR A 899 -22.57 8.16 27.29
CA THR A 899 -23.40 6.94 27.38
C THR A 899 -24.36 6.83 26.20
N GLY A 900 -24.61 5.61 25.75
CA GLY A 900 -25.58 5.29 24.71
C GLY A 900 -26.19 3.90 24.92
N THR A 901 -26.99 3.47 23.96
CA THR A 901 -27.68 2.18 24.00
C THR A 901 -27.38 1.39 22.74
N LEU A 902 -27.04 0.12 22.92
CA LEU A 902 -27.00 -0.89 21.87
C LEU A 902 -28.18 -1.86 22.07
N ALA A 903 -29.11 -1.86 21.13
CA ALA A 903 -30.13 -2.89 21.02
C ALA A 903 -29.51 -4.15 20.37
N LEU A 904 -29.30 -5.19 21.16
CA LEU A 904 -28.75 -6.47 20.72
C LEU A 904 -29.83 -7.53 20.69
N THR A 905 -30.21 -7.97 19.50
CA THR A 905 -31.10 -9.11 19.31
C THR A 905 -30.26 -10.39 19.17
N VAL A 906 -30.49 -11.38 20.03
CA VAL A 906 -29.91 -12.72 19.91
C VAL A 906 -30.97 -13.69 19.41
N GLY A 907 -30.87 -14.09 18.15
CA GLY A 907 -31.77 -15.04 17.51
C GLY A 907 -31.28 -16.48 17.59
N THR A 908 -32.03 -17.37 16.94
CA THR A 908 -31.63 -18.77 16.74
C THR A 908 -30.91 -18.90 15.41
N PRO A 909 -29.75 -19.58 15.34
CA PRO A 909 -29.10 -19.83 14.06
C PRO A 909 -29.96 -20.76 13.19
N PRO A 910 -29.79 -20.75 11.86
CA PRO A 910 -30.33 -21.79 10.99
C PRO A 910 -30.01 -23.21 11.48
N PRO A 911 -30.96 -24.16 11.37
CA PRO A 911 -30.73 -25.53 11.79
C PRO A 911 -29.71 -26.22 10.87
N ASP A 912 -29.00 -27.21 11.40
CA ASP A 912 -28.12 -28.07 10.59
C ASP A 912 -28.89 -28.68 9.40
N PRO A 913 -28.26 -28.81 8.21
CA PRO A 913 -26.86 -28.50 7.90
C PRO A 913 -26.62 -27.09 7.33
N TRP A 914 -27.50 -26.12 7.58
CA TRP A 914 -27.32 -24.75 7.09
C TRP A 914 -26.16 -24.03 7.80
N THR A 915 -25.30 -23.41 7.01
CA THR A 915 -24.25 -22.49 7.48
C THR A 915 -24.48 -21.09 6.93
N TYR A 916 -23.84 -20.08 7.50
CA TYR A 916 -23.98 -18.70 7.01
C TYR A 916 -22.73 -17.87 7.31
N GLY A 917 -22.59 -16.78 6.59
CA GLY A 917 -21.54 -15.79 6.79
C GLY A 917 -21.42 -14.86 5.59
N ASP A 918 -20.66 -13.80 5.77
CA ASP A 918 -20.38 -12.83 4.72
C ASP A 918 -19.50 -13.45 3.61
N LEU A 919 -19.88 -13.22 2.36
CA LEU A 919 -18.99 -13.31 1.20
C LEU A 919 -18.19 -12.00 1.17
N GLY A 920 -16.89 -12.03 1.46
CA GLY A 920 -16.03 -10.85 1.54
C GLY A 920 -15.35 -10.68 2.89
N ASP A 921 -14.58 -9.59 3.02
CA ASP A 921 -13.66 -9.37 4.13
C ASP A 921 -14.29 -8.49 5.20
N VAL A 922 -14.57 -9.07 6.37
CA VAL A 922 -15.09 -8.31 7.51
C VAL A 922 -13.99 -7.44 8.11
N ILE A 923 -14.16 -6.11 8.02
CA ILE A 923 -13.23 -5.08 8.50
C ILE A 923 -13.92 -4.29 9.62
N LEU A 924 -13.62 -4.66 10.87
CA LEU A 924 -14.24 -4.03 12.05
C LEU A 924 -13.54 -2.72 12.48
N ASP A 925 -12.21 -2.61 12.37
CA ASP A 925 -11.42 -1.44 12.85
C ASP A 925 -10.66 -0.69 11.74
N ASP A 926 -11.36 0.10 10.93
CA ASP A 926 -10.79 0.93 9.85
C ASP A 926 -9.56 1.81 10.17
N ARG A 927 -9.26 2.13 11.43
CA ARG A 927 -8.10 2.99 11.78
C ARG A 927 -6.75 2.38 11.43
N ALA A 928 -6.71 1.06 11.26
CA ALA A 928 -5.51 0.33 10.84
C ALA A 928 -5.33 0.26 9.31
N TYR A 929 -6.20 0.91 8.52
CA TYR A 929 -6.27 0.70 7.07
C TYR A 929 -6.00 1.99 6.29
N GLY A 930 -5.11 1.92 5.29
CA GLY A 930 -4.86 3.02 4.36
C GLY A 930 -5.83 3.05 3.16
N THR A 931 -6.24 1.88 2.67
CA THR A 931 -7.34 1.71 1.71
C THR A 931 -8.20 0.50 2.09
N PHE A 932 -9.44 0.47 1.60
CA PHE A 932 -10.29 -0.71 1.69
C PHE A 932 -10.26 -1.51 0.39
N GLY A 933 -10.03 -2.82 0.51
CA GLY A 933 -10.10 -3.76 -0.61
C GLY A 933 -11.50 -3.87 -1.20
N VAL A 934 -11.61 -4.50 -2.37
CA VAL A 934 -12.86 -4.53 -3.17
C VAL A 934 -13.98 -5.36 -2.56
N VAL A 935 -13.65 -6.23 -1.61
CA VAL A 935 -14.60 -7.11 -0.92
C VAL A 935 -14.83 -6.72 0.54
N ALA A 936 -14.41 -5.51 0.94
CA ALA A 936 -14.56 -5.05 2.32
C ALA A 936 -16.03 -4.96 2.75
N ILE A 937 -16.36 -5.62 3.86
CA ILE A 937 -17.64 -5.55 4.57
C ILE A 937 -17.37 -4.92 5.93
N ARG A 938 -17.97 -3.76 6.18
CA ARG A 938 -17.73 -2.97 7.40
C ARG A 938 -18.80 -3.18 8.46
N THR A 939 -19.96 -3.65 8.05
CA THR A 939 -21.05 -4.02 8.93
C THR A 939 -21.36 -5.50 8.69
N PRO A 940 -20.84 -6.41 9.53
CA PRO A 940 -21.02 -7.85 9.34
C PRO A 940 -22.49 -8.24 9.20
N GLY A 941 -22.75 -9.19 8.30
CA GLY A 941 -24.07 -9.78 8.13
C GLY A 941 -24.46 -10.67 9.30
N SER A 942 -25.75 -11.00 9.36
CA SER A 942 -26.31 -11.96 10.32
C SER A 942 -27.46 -12.74 9.71
N THR A 943 -27.76 -13.91 10.28
CA THR A 943 -28.86 -14.74 9.79
C THR A 943 -29.51 -15.45 10.95
N SER A 944 -30.81 -15.20 11.18
CA SER A 944 -31.60 -15.91 12.18
C SER A 944 -32.67 -16.77 11.52
N TYR A 945 -33.12 -17.81 12.21
CA TYR A 945 -34.16 -18.72 11.76
C TYR A 945 -35.22 -18.89 12.85
N ASP A 946 -36.49 -18.69 12.49
CA ASP A 946 -37.62 -18.92 13.39
C ASP A 946 -38.84 -19.39 12.58
N GLY A 947 -39.54 -20.43 13.08
CA GLY A 947 -40.80 -20.88 12.51
C GLY A 947 -40.83 -21.26 11.01
N GLY A 948 -39.68 -21.57 10.39
CA GLY A 948 -39.57 -21.81 8.94
C GLY A 948 -39.09 -20.61 8.12
N THR A 949 -38.91 -19.46 8.76
CA THR A 949 -38.51 -18.20 8.13
C THR A 949 -37.03 -17.91 8.40
N PHE A 950 -36.25 -17.76 7.33
CA PHE A 950 -34.90 -17.23 7.38
C PHE A 950 -34.96 -15.70 7.33
N THR A 951 -34.37 -15.04 8.32
CA THR A 951 -34.13 -13.59 8.28
C THR A 951 -32.66 -13.36 7.98
N VAL A 952 -32.36 -12.93 6.75
CA VAL A 952 -31.00 -12.71 6.26
C VAL A 952 -30.72 -11.22 6.21
N ARG A 953 -29.67 -10.78 6.93
CA ARG A 953 -29.23 -9.39 6.98
C ARG A 953 -27.83 -9.31 6.39
N GLY A 954 -27.66 -8.55 5.31
CA GLY A 954 -26.37 -8.49 4.61
C GLY A 954 -25.98 -7.09 4.16
N ALA A 955 -24.70 -6.78 4.31
CA ALA A 955 -24.03 -5.62 3.72
C ALA A 955 -23.13 -6.07 2.56
N GLY A 956 -22.72 -5.15 1.71
CA GLY A 956 -21.83 -5.45 0.59
C GLY A 956 -21.99 -4.44 -0.54
N VAL A 957 -20.96 -4.28 -1.36
CA VAL A 957 -20.97 -3.34 -2.49
C VAL A 957 -21.80 -3.87 -3.65
N ASP A 958 -21.62 -5.14 -4.02
CA ASP A 958 -22.35 -5.75 -5.13
C ASP A 958 -22.14 -7.27 -5.27
N LEU A 959 -22.94 -7.88 -6.14
CA LEU A 959 -22.78 -9.23 -6.68
C LEU A 959 -22.25 -9.27 -8.13
N SER A 960 -22.01 -8.13 -8.79
CA SER A 960 -21.73 -8.10 -10.24
C SER A 960 -20.53 -7.31 -10.72
N VAL A 961 -19.68 -6.79 -9.85
CA VAL A 961 -18.64 -5.88 -10.32
C VAL A 961 -17.51 -6.65 -11.00
N ASN A 962 -17.10 -6.14 -12.17
CA ASN A 962 -16.03 -6.71 -12.99
C ASN A 962 -14.69 -6.64 -12.26
N ASN A 963 -13.89 -7.73 -12.34
CA ASN A 963 -12.59 -7.83 -11.68
C ASN A 963 -12.69 -7.55 -10.18
N GLN A 964 -13.77 -7.97 -9.53
CA GLN A 964 -14.01 -7.80 -8.10
C GLN A 964 -14.77 -9.00 -7.55
N GLY A 965 -14.74 -9.13 -6.23
CA GLY A 965 -15.48 -10.19 -5.54
C GLY A 965 -16.93 -9.79 -5.27
N MET A 966 -17.80 -10.79 -5.22
CA MET A 966 -19.17 -10.67 -4.73
C MET A 966 -19.14 -10.39 -3.23
N THR A 967 -19.99 -9.47 -2.77
CA THR A 967 -20.15 -9.17 -1.35
C THR A 967 -21.59 -9.29 -0.92
N GLY A 968 -21.83 -9.88 0.25
CA GLY A 968 -23.17 -10.10 0.79
C GLY A 968 -23.21 -11.18 1.85
N GLN A 969 -24.28 -11.21 2.64
CA GLN A 969 -24.53 -12.31 3.57
C GLN A 969 -25.06 -13.52 2.80
N PHE A 970 -24.41 -14.68 2.95
CA PHE A 970 -24.75 -15.90 2.24
C PHE A 970 -25.05 -17.06 3.19
N VAL A 971 -26.31 -17.47 3.22
CA VAL A 971 -26.83 -18.64 3.95
C VAL A 971 -26.82 -19.81 2.99
N ARG A 972 -26.25 -20.96 3.38
CA ARG A 972 -25.87 -21.99 2.41
C ARG A 972 -25.76 -23.40 2.98
N GLN A 973 -25.88 -24.37 2.09
CA GLN A 973 -25.54 -25.78 2.30
C GLN A 973 -24.56 -26.26 1.21
N PRO A 974 -23.62 -27.17 1.54
CA PRO A 974 -22.82 -27.85 0.54
C PRO A 974 -23.66 -28.90 -0.20
N VAL A 975 -23.58 -28.93 -1.53
CA VAL A 975 -24.27 -29.87 -2.42
C VAL A 975 -23.27 -30.47 -3.41
N ILE A 976 -23.49 -31.72 -3.80
CA ILE A 976 -22.74 -32.42 -4.86
C ILE A 976 -23.73 -32.80 -5.96
N GLY A 977 -23.36 -32.59 -7.22
CA GLY A 977 -24.19 -32.97 -8.37
C GLY A 977 -25.31 -31.97 -8.67
N ASP A 978 -26.25 -32.41 -9.51
CA ASP A 978 -27.35 -31.59 -9.98
C ASP A 978 -28.40 -31.36 -8.90
N CYS A 979 -28.96 -30.16 -8.88
CA CYS A 979 -29.99 -29.81 -7.93
C CYS A 979 -30.83 -28.62 -8.39
N THR A 980 -31.99 -28.51 -7.76
CA THR A 980 -32.89 -27.37 -7.84
C THR A 980 -33.04 -26.74 -6.45
N VAL A 981 -32.84 -25.43 -6.34
CA VAL A 981 -33.18 -24.65 -5.14
C VAL A 981 -34.39 -23.78 -5.40
N THR A 982 -35.32 -23.76 -4.45
CA THR A 982 -36.48 -22.86 -4.42
C THR A 982 -36.59 -22.17 -3.06
N ALA A 983 -37.05 -20.92 -3.07
CA ALA A 983 -37.44 -20.21 -1.84
C ALA A 983 -38.50 -19.15 -2.15
N ARG A 984 -39.37 -18.88 -1.17
CA ARG A 984 -40.29 -17.74 -1.17
C ARG A 984 -39.56 -16.54 -0.59
N LEU A 985 -39.36 -15.50 -1.40
CA LEU A 985 -38.91 -14.19 -0.91
C LEU A 985 -40.15 -13.41 -0.44
N VAL A 986 -40.31 -13.26 0.87
CA VAL A 986 -41.52 -12.73 1.50
C VAL A 986 -41.50 -11.20 1.54
N SER A 987 -40.42 -10.64 2.07
CA SER A 987 -40.27 -9.20 2.24
C SER A 987 -38.80 -8.78 2.25
N ARG A 988 -38.59 -7.48 2.05
CA ARG A 988 -37.28 -6.83 2.10
C ARG A 988 -37.39 -5.44 2.73
N SER A 989 -36.35 -5.00 3.43
CA SER A 989 -36.26 -3.65 4.00
C SER A 989 -34.81 -3.19 4.13
N GLY A 990 -34.61 -1.87 4.30
CA GLY A 990 -33.28 -1.26 4.39
C GLY A 990 -32.89 -0.50 3.12
N ALA A 991 -32.22 -1.16 2.18
CA ALA A 991 -31.65 -0.52 0.99
C ALA A 991 -32.60 -0.55 -0.24
N THR A 992 -32.64 0.55 -1.00
CA THR A 992 -33.58 0.71 -2.13
C THR A 992 -33.15 -0.01 -3.41
N ALA A 993 -31.85 -0.29 -3.57
CA ALA A 993 -31.28 -0.96 -4.74
C ALA A 993 -30.67 -2.34 -4.41
N ASP A 994 -30.97 -2.91 -3.24
CA ASP A 994 -30.46 -4.21 -2.78
C ASP A 994 -30.55 -5.34 -3.84
N ARG A 995 -29.71 -6.35 -3.68
CA ARG A 995 -29.71 -7.58 -4.47
C ARG A 995 -29.94 -8.76 -3.54
N VAL A 996 -31.08 -9.39 -3.70
CA VAL A 996 -31.60 -10.42 -2.80
C VAL A 996 -32.08 -11.61 -3.64
N GLY A 997 -31.78 -12.84 -3.23
CA GLY A 997 -32.29 -14.00 -3.94
C GLY A 997 -31.57 -15.31 -3.62
N LEU A 998 -31.52 -16.19 -4.62
CA LEU A 998 -30.84 -17.48 -4.52
C LEU A 998 -29.46 -17.42 -5.19
N LEU A 999 -28.49 -18.13 -4.62
CA LEU A 999 -27.13 -18.23 -5.13
C LEU A 999 -26.64 -19.68 -5.07
N MET A 1000 -26.04 -20.13 -6.17
CA MET A 1000 -25.16 -21.29 -6.26
C MET A 1000 -23.73 -20.78 -6.49
N ALA A 1001 -22.88 -20.86 -5.46
CA ALA A 1001 -21.49 -20.42 -5.51
C ALA A 1001 -20.55 -21.63 -5.49
N LYS A 1002 -19.60 -21.68 -6.43
CA LYS A 1002 -18.67 -22.81 -6.53
C LYS A 1002 -17.78 -22.95 -5.29
N SER A 1003 -17.42 -21.84 -4.67
CA SER A 1003 -16.70 -21.79 -3.38
C SER A 1003 -17.17 -20.60 -2.55
N LEU A 1004 -16.60 -20.45 -1.35
CA LEU A 1004 -16.82 -19.29 -0.48
C LEU A 1004 -15.91 -18.11 -0.82
N SER A 1005 -15.04 -18.26 -1.81
CA SER A 1005 -14.28 -17.12 -2.32
C SER A 1005 -15.25 -16.15 -3.00
N PRO A 1006 -15.20 -14.85 -2.65
CA PRO A 1006 -16.04 -13.86 -3.31
C PRO A 1006 -15.71 -13.74 -4.80
N PHE A 1007 -14.56 -14.23 -5.27
CA PHE A 1007 -14.10 -14.07 -6.65
C PHE A 1007 -14.56 -15.19 -7.61
N ASP A 1008 -15.06 -16.31 -7.09
CA ASP A 1008 -15.28 -17.53 -7.86
C ASP A 1008 -16.54 -17.49 -8.76
N GLN A 1009 -16.75 -18.54 -9.53
CA GLN A 1009 -17.92 -18.76 -10.38
C GLN A 1009 -19.18 -18.92 -9.54
N ALA A 1010 -20.28 -18.35 -10.02
CA ALA A 1010 -21.58 -18.43 -9.36
C ALA A 1010 -22.73 -18.27 -10.35
N ALA A 1011 -23.87 -18.84 -10.00
CA ALA A 1011 -25.16 -18.60 -10.65
C ALA A 1011 -26.17 -18.13 -9.61
N GLY A 1012 -27.08 -17.24 -9.99
CA GLY A 1012 -28.10 -16.73 -9.08
C GLY A 1012 -29.41 -16.43 -9.76
N VAL A 1013 -30.51 -16.46 -9.01
CA VAL A 1013 -31.74 -15.75 -9.39
C VAL A 1013 -31.90 -14.60 -8.42
N ILE A 1014 -31.69 -13.38 -8.93
CA ILE A 1014 -31.49 -12.18 -8.12
C ILE A 1014 -32.62 -11.20 -8.38
N VAL A 1015 -33.27 -10.77 -7.31
CA VAL A 1015 -34.21 -9.64 -7.28
C VAL A 1015 -33.44 -8.39 -6.92
N THR A 1016 -33.40 -7.41 -7.83
CA THR A 1016 -32.78 -6.10 -7.62
C THR A 1016 -33.84 -5.07 -7.27
N GLY A 1017 -33.65 -4.37 -6.15
CA GLY A 1017 -34.55 -3.30 -5.68
C GLY A 1017 -36.01 -3.74 -5.49
N GLY A 1018 -36.26 -5.05 -5.37
CA GLY A 1018 -37.60 -5.64 -5.22
C GLY A 1018 -38.49 -5.57 -6.45
N THR A 1019 -38.01 -5.07 -7.59
CA THR A 1019 -38.85 -4.83 -8.78
C THR A 1019 -38.44 -5.64 -9.98
N SER A 1020 -37.20 -6.11 -10.04
CA SER A 1020 -36.65 -6.82 -11.20
C SER A 1020 -35.96 -8.11 -10.81
N ALA A 1021 -36.42 -9.24 -11.33
CA ALA A 1021 -35.78 -10.54 -11.18
C ALA A 1021 -35.00 -10.92 -12.45
N GLN A 1022 -33.78 -11.43 -12.27
CA GLN A 1022 -32.87 -11.79 -13.36
C GLN A 1022 -32.05 -13.06 -13.03
N LEU A 1023 -31.64 -13.80 -14.06
CA LEU A 1023 -30.57 -14.78 -13.96
C LEU A 1023 -29.24 -14.03 -13.87
N MET A 1024 -28.43 -14.34 -12.87
CA MET A 1024 -27.04 -13.93 -12.76
C MET A 1024 -26.14 -15.11 -13.11
N LEU A 1025 -25.18 -14.91 -14.02
CA LEU A 1025 -24.10 -15.87 -14.29
C LEU A 1025 -22.75 -15.21 -14.19
N ARG A 1026 -21.89 -15.74 -13.33
CA ARG A 1026 -20.48 -15.43 -13.25
C ARG A 1026 -19.69 -16.61 -13.78
N ARG A 1027 -19.34 -16.53 -15.06
CA ARG A 1027 -18.81 -17.66 -15.83
C ARG A 1027 -17.34 -17.93 -15.60
N THR A 1028 -16.58 -16.93 -15.16
CA THR A 1028 -15.15 -17.05 -14.90
C THR A 1028 -14.82 -16.50 -13.52
N VAL A 1029 -13.74 -17.03 -12.96
CA VAL A 1029 -13.05 -16.47 -11.81
C VAL A 1029 -12.72 -15.00 -12.03
N ALA A 1030 -12.88 -14.18 -11.01
CA ALA A 1030 -12.69 -12.73 -11.04
C ALA A 1030 -13.47 -12.01 -12.18
N GLY A 1031 -14.41 -12.71 -12.83
CA GLY A 1031 -15.09 -12.24 -14.02
C GLY A 1031 -16.29 -11.35 -13.71
N ALA A 1032 -16.75 -10.63 -14.74
CA ALA A 1032 -18.03 -9.96 -14.71
C ALA A 1032 -19.17 -10.95 -14.43
N SER A 1033 -20.14 -10.54 -13.62
CA SER A 1033 -21.41 -11.29 -13.53
C SER A 1033 -22.40 -10.70 -14.52
N ALA A 1034 -22.86 -11.52 -15.46
CA ALA A 1034 -23.84 -11.14 -16.45
C ALA A 1034 -25.25 -11.37 -15.93
N PHE A 1035 -26.13 -10.38 -16.11
CA PHE A 1035 -27.54 -10.46 -15.75
C PHE A 1035 -28.37 -10.58 -17.03
N SER A 1036 -29.24 -11.59 -17.10
CA SER A 1036 -30.10 -11.86 -18.27
C SER A 1036 -31.50 -12.30 -17.83
N GLY A 1037 -32.46 -12.23 -18.75
CA GLY A 1037 -33.83 -12.68 -18.48
C GLY A 1037 -34.55 -11.82 -17.45
N THR A 1038 -34.88 -10.58 -17.83
CA THR A 1038 -35.52 -9.62 -16.91
C THR A 1038 -37.02 -9.83 -16.82
N ALA A 1039 -37.54 -10.00 -15.60
CA ALA A 1039 -38.97 -9.93 -15.31
C ALA A 1039 -39.27 -8.87 -14.25
N THR A 1040 -40.37 -8.14 -14.42
CA THR A 1040 -40.92 -7.27 -13.38
C THR A 1040 -41.64 -8.12 -12.35
N VAL A 1041 -41.32 -7.93 -11.07
CA VAL A 1041 -41.85 -8.74 -9.97
C VAL A 1041 -42.37 -7.87 -8.83
N GLN A 1042 -43.18 -8.46 -7.96
CA GLN A 1042 -43.60 -7.91 -6.66
C GLN A 1042 -43.44 -8.99 -5.60
N LEU A 1043 -43.21 -8.59 -4.35
CA LEU A 1043 -43.14 -9.52 -3.20
C LEU A 1043 -44.55 -9.71 -2.59
N PRO A 1044 -44.87 -10.90 -2.04
CA PRO A 1044 -44.05 -12.10 -2.00
C PRO A 1044 -44.02 -12.84 -3.35
N LEU A 1045 -42.94 -13.58 -3.62
CA LEU A 1045 -42.83 -14.47 -4.78
C LEU A 1045 -41.94 -15.68 -4.50
N LEU A 1046 -42.08 -16.73 -5.30
CA LEU A 1046 -41.19 -17.87 -5.33
C LEU A 1046 -40.08 -17.67 -6.37
N LEU A 1047 -38.86 -18.01 -5.96
CA LEU A 1047 -37.66 -18.03 -6.80
C LEU A 1047 -37.25 -19.48 -7.04
N ARG A 1048 -36.73 -19.79 -8.24
CA ARG A 1048 -36.12 -21.09 -8.56
C ARG A 1048 -34.83 -20.93 -9.33
N LEU A 1049 -33.81 -21.68 -8.92
CA LEU A 1049 -32.57 -21.85 -9.65
C LEU A 1049 -32.25 -23.34 -9.77
N LYS A 1050 -32.03 -23.80 -11.00
CA LYS A 1050 -31.71 -25.20 -11.31
C LYS A 1050 -30.33 -25.31 -11.96
N ARG A 1051 -29.55 -26.30 -11.55
CA ARG A 1051 -28.30 -26.74 -12.20
C ARG A 1051 -28.52 -28.11 -12.86
N ALA A 1052 -28.02 -28.27 -14.09
CA ALA A 1052 -27.89 -29.54 -14.79
C ALA A 1052 -26.52 -29.59 -15.51
N GLY A 1053 -25.55 -30.30 -14.95
CA GLY A 1053 -24.14 -30.25 -15.36
C GLY A 1053 -23.58 -28.82 -15.30
N THR A 1054 -23.24 -28.26 -16.46
CA THR A 1054 -22.77 -26.88 -16.59
C THR A 1054 -23.89 -25.87 -16.85
N ALA A 1055 -25.13 -26.33 -17.07
CA ALA A 1055 -26.27 -25.48 -17.40
C ALA A 1055 -27.01 -25.01 -16.14
N PHE A 1056 -27.43 -23.75 -16.16
CA PHE A 1056 -28.18 -23.08 -15.10
C PHE A 1056 -29.43 -22.43 -15.67
N ALA A 1057 -30.55 -22.57 -14.98
CA ALA A 1057 -31.83 -21.97 -15.38
C ALA A 1057 -32.52 -21.31 -14.19
N ALA A 1058 -32.99 -20.08 -14.38
CA ALA A 1058 -33.72 -19.31 -13.37
C ALA A 1058 -35.19 -19.15 -13.76
N ALA A 1059 -36.07 -19.20 -12.77
CA ALA A 1059 -37.50 -18.95 -12.94
C ALA A 1059 -38.09 -18.28 -11.68
N VAL A 1060 -39.24 -17.64 -11.84
CA VAL A 1060 -40.03 -17.05 -10.75
C VAL A 1060 -41.49 -17.48 -10.83
N SER A 1061 -42.19 -17.46 -9.71
CA SER A 1061 -43.64 -17.68 -9.64
C SER A 1061 -44.28 -16.68 -8.68
N THR A 1062 -45.37 -16.06 -9.12
CA THR A 1062 -46.17 -15.11 -8.34
C THR A 1062 -47.52 -15.69 -7.91
N ASP A 1063 -47.76 -16.98 -8.18
CA ASP A 1063 -49.00 -17.71 -7.96
C ASP A 1063 -48.73 -19.01 -7.18
N ASP A 1064 -47.86 -18.92 -6.17
CA ASP A 1064 -47.54 -20.01 -5.24
C ASP A 1064 -47.08 -21.31 -5.90
N GLY A 1065 -46.33 -21.18 -7.00
CA GLY A 1065 -45.70 -22.30 -7.69
C GLY A 1065 -46.60 -22.99 -8.70
N ALA A 1066 -47.84 -22.52 -8.88
CA ALA A 1066 -48.76 -23.03 -9.90
C ALA A 1066 -48.22 -22.79 -11.32
N THR A 1067 -47.64 -21.61 -11.57
CA THR A 1067 -46.99 -21.26 -12.84
C THR A 1067 -45.57 -20.76 -12.61
N TRP A 1068 -44.61 -21.34 -13.33
CA TRP A 1068 -43.22 -20.87 -13.33
C TRP A 1068 -42.89 -20.12 -14.61
N THR A 1069 -42.64 -18.82 -14.46
CA THR A 1069 -42.14 -17.96 -15.54
C THR A 1069 -40.63 -18.11 -15.64
N ALA A 1070 -40.14 -18.66 -16.75
CA ALA A 1070 -38.71 -18.74 -17.02
C ALA A 1070 -38.12 -17.34 -17.23
N LEU A 1071 -36.99 -17.06 -16.58
CA LEU A 1071 -36.23 -15.82 -16.77
C LEU A 1071 -35.24 -15.98 -17.92
N ALA A 1072 -34.25 -16.84 -17.71
CA ALA A 1072 -33.22 -17.19 -18.69
C ALA A 1072 -32.55 -18.51 -18.30
N SER A 1073 -31.76 -19.05 -19.23
CA SER A 1073 -30.79 -20.12 -18.98
C SER A 1073 -29.43 -19.75 -19.57
N GLY A 1074 -28.39 -20.43 -19.10
CA GLY A 1074 -27.04 -20.33 -19.67
C GLY A 1074 -26.07 -21.26 -18.98
N GLU A 1075 -24.83 -21.27 -19.45
CA GLU A 1075 -23.82 -22.23 -18.97
C GLU A 1075 -22.67 -21.56 -18.22
N ILE A 1076 -22.08 -22.33 -17.31
CA ILE A 1076 -20.79 -22.09 -16.68
C ILE A 1076 -19.91 -23.32 -16.97
N PRO A 1077 -19.18 -23.35 -18.10
CA PRO A 1077 -18.45 -24.54 -18.56
C PRO A 1077 -17.47 -25.12 -17.54
N GLY A 1078 -16.85 -24.26 -16.73
CA GLY A 1078 -15.86 -24.67 -15.73
C GLY A 1078 -16.42 -25.04 -14.36
N PHE A 1079 -17.74 -25.05 -14.13
CA PHE A 1079 -18.32 -25.22 -12.79
C PHE A 1079 -18.01 -26.62 -12.19
N GLY A 1080 -17.97 -27.67 -13.00
CA GLY A 1080 -17.60 -29.04 -12.59
C GLY A 1080 -18.54 -29.67 -11.55
N ASP A 1081 -18.20 -30.86 -11.05
CA ASP A 1081 -19.02 -31.66 -10.10
C ASP A 1081 -18.47 -31.71 -8.66
N ALA A 1082 -17.50 -30.85 -8.35
CA ALA A 1082 -17.03 -30.68 -6.98
C ALA A 1082 -18.15 -30.15 -6.07
N PRO A 1083 -18.08 -30.39 -4.75
CA PRO A 1083 -19.02 -29.78 -3.81
C PRO A 1083 -19.08 -28.26 -3.97
N PHE A 1084 -20.28 -27.71 -4.09
CA PHE A 1084 -20.55 -26.27 -4.20
C PHE A 1084 -21.58 -25.83 -3.16
N HIS A 1085 -21.76 -24.53 -2.99
CA HIS A 1085 -22.63 -23.96 -1.97
C HIS A 1085 -23.92 -23.42 -2.58
N VAL A 1086 -25.06 -23.79 -2.03
CA VAL A 1086 -26.39 -23.38 -2.51
C VAL A 1086 -27.19 -22.73 -1.38
N GLY A 1087 -27.83 -21.60 -1.65
CA GLY A 1087 -28.76 -21.01 -0.68
C GLY A 1087 -29.16 -19.56 -0.98
N LEU A 1088 -29.27 -18.75 0.07
CA LEU A 1088 -29.89 -17.42 0.09
C LEU A 1088 -28.83 -16.33 0.21
N VAL A 1089 -28.92 -15.27 -0.60
CA VAL A 1089 -27.98 -14.15 -0.56
C VAL A 1089 -28.68 -12.81 -0.36
N VAL A 1090 -28.08 -11.92 0.44
CA VAL A 1090 -28.49 -10.53 0.62
C VAL A 1090 -27.27 -9.61 0.51
N CYS A 1091 -27.32 -8.68 -0.46
CA CYS A 1091 -26.35 -7.61 -0.64
C CYS A 1091 -27.10 -6.27 -0.65
N SER A 1092 -26.82 -5.39 0.30
CA SER A 1092 -27.48 -4.07 0.40
C SER A 1092 -27.03 -3.06 -0.65
N ARG A 1093 -25.94 -3.36 -1.39
CA ARG A 1093 -25.17 -2.40 -2.19
C ARG A 1093 -24.55 -1.25 -1.40
N SER A 1094 -24.35 -1.45 -0.10
CA SER A 1094 -23.54 -0.62 0.78
C SER A 1094 -22.67 -1.51 1.67
N PRO A 1095 -21.34 -1.30 1.76
CA PRO A 1095 -20.51 -2.04 2.71
C PRO A 1095 -20.77 -1.66 4.17
N LEU A 1096 -21.54 -0.58 4.40
CA LEU A 1096 -21.80 0.04 5.71
C LEU A 1096 -23.20 -0.25 6.25
N THR A 1097 -24.15 -0.65 5.40
CA THR A 1097 -25.57 -0.70 5.76
C THR A 1097 -26.12 -2.09 5.49
N LEU A 1098 -26.86 -2.65 6.45
CA LEU A 1098 -27.55 -3.93 6.27
C LEU A 1098 -28.84 -3.73 5.47
N GLY A 1099 -29.06 -4.57 4.46
CA GLY A 1099 -30.38 -4.89 3.93
C GLY A 1099 -30.91 -6.13 4.64
N THR A 1100 -32.21 -6.21 4.87
CA THR A 1100 -32.86 -7.36 5.52
C THR A 1100 -33.87 -7.98 4.56
N ALA A 1101 -33.81 -9.30 4.40
CA ALA A 1101 -34.78 -10.07 3.63
C ALA A 1101 -35.29 -11.28 4.41
N HIS A 1102 -36.56 -11.60 4.22
CA HIS A 1102 -37.21 -12.75 4.83
C HIS A 1102 -37.51 -13.80 3.76
N PHE A 1103 -37.06 -15.03 4.00
CA PHE A 1103 -37.29 -16.17 3.10
C PHE A 1103 -38.02 -17.30 3.82
N GLU A 1104 -38.98 -17.91 3.13
CA GLU A 1104 -39.76 -19.06 3.59
C GLU A 1104 -39.74 -20.15 2.51
N GLU A 1105 -40.29 -21.33 2.82
CA GLU A 1105 -40.42 -22.44 1.86
C GLU A 1105 -39.10 -22.77 1.13
N VAL A 1106 -37.98 -22.72 1.87
CA VAL A 1106 -36.64 -22.96 1.31
C VAL A 1106 -36.42 -24.46 1.15
N SER A 1107 -36.20 -24.91 -0.08
CA SER A 1107 -35.88 -26.31 -0.37
C SER A 1107 -34.78 -26.46 -1.40
N ILE A 1108 -33.87 -27.40 -1.15
CA ILE A 1108 -32.84 -27.86 -2.10
C ILE A 1108 -33.15 -29.31 -2.41
N THR A 1109 -33.45 -29.60 -3.68
CA THR A 1109 -33.81 -30.93 -4.17
C THR A 1109 -32.71 -31.41 -5.11
N PRO A 1110 -31.95 -32.47 -4.75
CA PRO A 1110 -31.06 -33.14 -5.67
C PRO A 1110 -31.84 -33.73 -6.85
N ASP A 1111 -31.29 -33.63 -8.05
CA ASP A 1111 -31.91 -34.13 -9.30
C ASP A 1111 -31.54 -35.58 -9.61
#